data_AF-A0AAW2B5Y2-F1
#
_entry.id   AF-A0AAW2B5Y2-F1
#
_cell.length_a   1.000
_cell.length_b   1.000
_cell.length_c   1.000
_cell.angle_alpha   90.00
_cell.angle_beta   90.00
_cell.angle_gamma   90.00
#
_symmetry.space_group_name_H-M   'P 1'
#
loop_
_entity.id
_entity.type
_entity.pdbx_description
1 polymer ?
#
loop_
_entity_poly.entity_id
_entity_poly.type
_entity_poly.pdbx_seq_one_letter_code
_entity_poly.pdbx_strand_id
1 'polypeptide(L)'
;MDIDTQEVLNELSGDEKFEKFRVEYEKIAKALQKSHMNEKRLMAKCRELNAEIVSNSVKLSTATKLADEDQATISTLKMEIDKAWKMVEASHEKELQAKETIQKLKEDITNLNMLVEKGSEVFKGQEYSMGDLLKIKEELTSQRDKLLSEVVTLRENLTKATEAQQEIEAEKNKAMELIAQLQQDIQVRQNEVQRETRRKEKLEKEVKQLQTDLESKQSEIKSLTQQSQRLQDDQQKLEQQLQEHKTINEKTSKEMEQLQHRNTKLQQDNEQNSISLEQLSQQNQQRASDLKMKEEEVTQLKQEIAKLTKMREGVQRRLRQMQEQKVEVENQRETLRNQIIGLEREMEASKNQMEMDKKAIDELVREKAILNKNMIKAANETDKQQTIVKLQEQSKKTLEQEILNYRDEAQKQRKIIYQLEKERDRYINETSELTKKVLENMEDIKLKEMQIFEYKKKIAEAETKLKHKQYLYEDVRTERDLFSKNLIEAKDVNAEMKRRVKNMNLEFENLKDDITMKEVALDKEHQEIQRIERERENLKVELQKMRQQAQETKQFIEKQEAEECKLLKIIAETDAERIRQKRELDQVISERDLLGTQLVKRNDALKLLYEKIKIQQSIMNKGDLHYNERVEDIRLLKLEIKKQKREKTVLNKTVSNVEDLRQEVLHMQRELQRERTRCRALEDELNNPLNVHRWRKLESTDPNTFELIQKIHSLQRRLIAKTQEVVEKELQLQEKEKLYVELKHILARQPGPEAAEKLQVYQRTLREKTKQLKALTAELNMHESQSEDYKYEIERLAHELQEVKKKYLAQKRKDQEYREKERSLAAAGQPVIQPQRPDGPRFTGGGFSFKQHNRMTLQALEQQS
;
A
#
# COMPACT_ATOMS: atom_id res chain seq x y z
N MET A 1 10.40 30.42 31.82
CA MET A 1 10.14 29.06 31.29
C MET A 1 10.65 28.01 32.25
N ASP A 2 11.97 27.75 32.36
CA ASP A 2 12.49 26.75 33.31
C ASP A 2 12.12 27.07 34.78
N ILE A 3 12.07 28.36 35.16
CA ILE A 3 11.64 28.81 36.50
C ILE A 3 10.15 28.50 36.72
N ASP A 4 9.28 28.98 35.82
CA ASP A 4 7.84 28.79 35.87
C ASP A 4 7.42 27.30 35.86
N THR A 5 8.15 26.42 35.15
CA THR A 5 7.91 24.97 35.20
C THR A 5 8.27 24.36 36.56
N GLN A 6 9.30 24.88 37.23
CA GLN A 6 9.72 24.42 38.55
C GLN A 6 8.73 24.85 39.64
N GLU A 7 8.19 26.07 39.56
CA GLU A 7 7.18 26.58 40.49
C GLU A 7 5.89 25.74 40.45
N VAL A 8 5.35 25.49 39.25
CA VAL A 8 4.14 24.66 39.09
C VAL A 8 4.36 23.21 39.55
N LEU A 9 5.55 22.63 39.33
CA LEU A 9 5.88 21.29 39.83
C LEU A 9 6.01 21.21 41.35
N ASN A 10 6.35 22.32 42.01
CA ASN A 10 6.40 22.43 43.47
C ASN A 10 5.00 22.62 44.05
N GLU A 11 4.16 23.47 43.46
CA GLU A 11 2.76 23.65 43.89
C GLU A 11 1.96 22.33 43.79
N LEU A 12 2.15 21.58 42.70
CA LEU A 12 1.51 20.27 42.49
C LEU A 12 2.04 19.15 43.40
N SER A 13 3.09 19.39 44.20
CA SER A 13 3.68 18.37 45.09
C SER A 13 3.08 18.32 46.51
N GLY A 14 2.17 19.24 46.84
CA GLY A 14 1.61 19.38 48.20
C GLY A 14 0.33 18.57 48.49
N ASP A 15 -0.34 18.01 47.48
CA ASP A 15 -1.60 17.25 47.64
C ASP A 15 -1.58 15.98 46.78
N GLU A 16 -1.71 14.84 47.46
CA GLU A 16 -1.62 13.47 46.92
C GLU A 16 -2.61 13.21 45.77
N LYS A 17 -3.71 13.96 45.69
CA LYS A 17 -4.69 13.89 44.60
C LYS A 17 -4.15 14.34 43.24
N PHE A 18 -3.12 15.18 43.22
CA PHE A 18 -2.59 15.78 41.99
C PHE A 18 -1.31 15.13 41.47
N GLU A 19 -0.75 14.12 42.15
CA GLU A 19 0.52 13.48 41.76
C GLU A 19 0.47 12.89 40.33
N LYS A 20 -0.67 12.34 39.91
CA LYS A 20 -0.87 11.90 38.50
C LYS A 20 -0.77 13.05 37.50
N PHE A 21 -1.28 14.23 37.86
CA PHE A 21 -1.26 15.42 37.02
C PHE A 21 0.15 16.04 36.97
N ARG A 22 0.84 16.05 38.12
CA ARG A 22 2.25 16.44 38.24
C ARG A 22 3.16 15.62 37.33
N VAL A 23 3.01 14.29 37.32
CA VAL A 23 3.80 13.38 36.47
C VAL A 23 3.57 13.65 34.97
N GLU A 24 2.33 13.88 34.54
CA GLU A 24 2.06 14.23 33.14
C GLU A 24 2.54 15.65 32.78
N TYR A 25 2.40 16.62 33.68
CA TYR A 25 2.95 17.97 33.50
C TYR A 25 4.48 17.96 33.39
N GLU A 26 5.18 17.16 34.22
CA GLU A 26 6.64 17.01 34.15
C GLU A 26 7.10 16.38 32.82
N LYS A 27 6.37 15.38 32.30
CA LYS A 27 6.64 14.81 30.97
C LYS A 27 6.48 15.85 29.86
N ILE A 28 5.40 16.64 29.90
CA ILE A 28 5.13 17.69 28.92
C ILE A 28 6.19 18.80 29.00
N ALA A 29 6.55 19.25 30.20
CA ALA A 29 7.60 20.25 30.42
C ALA A 29 8.96 19.78 29.86
N LYS A 30 9.37 18.54 30.15
CA LYS A 30 10.60 17.93 29.59
C LYS A 30 10.56 17.81 28.06
N ALA A 31 9.40 17.43 27.50
CA ALA A 31 9.23 17.35 26.04
C ALA A 31 9.33 18.74 25.37
N LEU A 32 8.72 19.76 25.97
CA LEU A 32 8.76 21.14 25.49
C LEU A 32 10.17 21.75 25.59
N GLN A 33 10.86 21.53 26.72
CA GLN A 33 12.25 21.96 26.91
C GLN A 33 13.18 21.31 25.87
N LYS A 34 13.02 20.00 25.62
CA LYS A 34 13.78 19.27 24.59
C LYS A 34 13.47 19.79 23.17
N SER A 35 12.22 20.12 22.88
CA SER A 35 11.81 20.74 21.61
C SER A 35 12.49 22.09 21.41
N HIS A 36 12.46 22.96 22.42
CA HIS A 36 13.04 24.30 22.33
C HIS A 36 14.58 24.29 22.31
N MET A 37 15.25 23.30 22.94
CA MET A 37 16.68 23.07 22.75
C MET A 37 17.02 22.61 21.33
N ASN A 38 16.22 21.72 20.74
CA ASN A 38 16.40 21.30 19.34
C ASN A 38 16.19 22.48 18.37
N GLU A 39 15.17 23.30 18.60
CA GLU A 39 14.90 24.54 17.84
C GLU A 39 16.09 25.51 17.90
N LYS A 40 16.63 25.78 19.09
CA LYS A 40 17.84 26.60 19.25
C LYS A 40 19.04 26.03 18.50
N ARG A 41 19.23 24.70 18.51
CA ARG A 41 20.32 24.03 17.78
C ARG A 41 20.13 24.13 16.26
N LEU A 42 18.90 23.97 15.76
CA LEU A 42 18.55 24.17 14.35
C LEU A 42 18.79 25.63 13.91
N MET A 43 18.34 26.60 14.70
CA MET A 43 18.58 28.03 14.45
C MET A 43 20.07 28.39 14.41
N ALA A 44 20.89 27.80 15.29
CA ALA A 44 22.35 27.95 15.22
C ALA A 44 22.91 27.34 13.92
N LYS A 45 22.51 26.12 13.56
CA LYS A 45 22.98 25.45 12.34
C LYS A 45 22.57 26.20 11.06
N CYS A 46 21.37 26.76 11.00
CA CYS A 46 20.93 27.61 9.89
C CYS A 46 21.78 28.90 9.76
N ARG A 47 22.21 29.50 10.89
CA ARG A 47 23.11 30.67 10.87
C ARG A 47 24.51 30.31 10.39
N GLU A 48 25.05 29.18 10.82
CA GLU A 48 26.34 28.65 10.33
C GLU A 48 26.30 28.40 8.82
N LEU A 49 25.31 27.63 8.34
CA LEU A 49 25.16 27.32 6.92
C LEU A 49 24.97 28.57 6.07
N ASN A 50 24.24 29.58 6.55
CA ASN A 50 24.08 30.84 5.82
C ASN A 50 25.39 31.64 5.76
N ALA A 51 26.21 31.61 6.82
CA ALA A 51 27.56 32.22 6.80
C ALA A 51 28.52 31.48 5.84
N GLU A 52 28.45 30.15 5.78
CA GLU A 52 29.21 29.33 4.83
C GLU A 52 28.79 29.62 3.37
N ILE A 53 27.49 29.75 3.09
CA ILE A 53 26.97 30.11 1.75
C ILE A 53 27.50 31.48 1.32
N VAL A 54 27.46 32.49 2.20
CA VAL A 54 28.00 33.83 1.90
C VAL A 54 29.52 33.77 1.67
N SER A 55 30.26 33.03 2.50
CA SER A 55 31.70 32.83 2.34
C SER A 55 32.06 32.18 1.01
N ASN A 56 31.33 31.13 0.62
CA ASN A 56 31.56 30.42 -0.64
C ASN A 56 31.14 31.24 -1.86
N SER A 57 30.11 32.07 -1.76
CA SER A 57 29.74 33.04 -2.80
C SER A 57 30.86 34.05 -3.08
N VAL A 58 31.49 34.58 -2.03
CA VAL A 58 32.66 35.47 -2.17
C VAL A 58 33.84 34.75 -2.84
N LYS A 59 34.16 33.52 -2.41
CA LYS A 59 35.23 32.70 -3.03
C LYS A 59 34.97 32.42 -4.50
N LEU A 60 33.72 32.11 -4.87
CA LEU A 60 33.31 31.86 -6.26
C LEU A 60 33.51 33.13 -7.11
N SER A 61 33.12 34.30 -6.58
CA SER A 61 33.32 35.58 -7.26
C SER A 61 34.81 35.89 -7.48
N THR A 62 35.68 35.63 -6.49
CA THR A 62 37.13 35.81 -6.67
C THR A 62 37.75 34.82 -7.64
N ALA A 63 37.31 33.56 -7.65
CA ALA A 63 37.77 32.56 -8.60
C ALA A 63 37.36 32.89 -10.05
N THR A 64 36.14 33.45 -10.23
CA THR A 64 35.65 33.89 -11.54
C THR A 64 36.51 35.05 -12.08
N LYS A 65 36.81 36.05 -11.25
CA LYS A 65 37.68 37.17 -11.64
C LYS A 65 39.10 36.73 -12.04
N LEU A 66 39.69 35.80 -11.30
CA LEU A 66 41.00 35.23 -11.65
C LEU A 66 40.94 34.49 -13.00
N ALA A 67 39.87 33.75 -13.28
CA ALA A 67 39.69 33.09 -14.58
C ALA A 67 39.53 34.10 -15.74
N ASP A 68 38.85 35.23 -15.51
CA ASP A 68 38.73 36.32 -16.49
C ASP A 68 40.09 37.01 -16.74
N GLU A 69 40.91 37.21 -15.70
CA GLU A 69 42.27 37.76 -15.79
C GLU A 69 43.25 36.80 -16.50
N ASP A 70 43.18 35.50 -16.22
CA ASP A 70 43.93 34.45 -16.90
C ASP A 70 43.54 34.36 -18.40
N GLN A 71 42.25 34.52 -18.72
CA GLN A 71 41.78 34.51 -20.12
C GLN A 71 42.27 35.75 -20.89
N ALA A 72 42.43 36.90 -20.22
CA ALA A 72 43.03 38.10 -20.80
C ALA A 72 44.54 37.91 -21.09
N THR A 73 45.30 37.33 -20.17
CA THR A 73 46.74 37.05 -20.37
C THR A 73 46.99 35.93 -21.39
N ILE A 74 46.13 34.91 -21.47
CA ILE A 74 46.17 33.93 -22.57
C ILE A 74 45.94 34.61 -23.93
N SER A 75 45.09 35.63 -23.98
CA SER A 75 44.80 36.36 -25.23
C SER A 75 45.97 37.25 -25.68
N THR A 76 46.67 37.91 -24.75
CA THR A 76 47.88 38.69 -25.09
C THR A 76 49.03 37.79 -25.54
N LEU A 77 49.27 36.68 -24.84
CA LEU A 77 50.31 35.70 -25.22
C LEU A 77 50.06 35.09 -26.60
N LYS A 78 48.80 34.85 -26.98
CA LYS A 78 48.45 34.42 -28.36
C LYS A 78 48.83 35.46 -29.42
N MET A 79 48.60 36.76 -29.16
CA MET A 79 49.04 37.83 -30.08
C MET A 79 50.56 37.94 -30.19
N GLU A 80 51.30 37.63 -29.13
CA GLU A 80 52.78 37.61 -29.16
C GLU A 80 53.32 36.42 -29.95
N ILE A 81 52.72 35.24 -29.83
CA ILE A 81 53.04 34.05 -30.64
C ILE A 81 52.80 34.33 -32.13
N ASP A 82 51.67 34.96 -32.49
CA ASP A 82 51.36 35.36 -33.88
C ASP A 82 52.37 36.36 -34.46
N LYS A 83 52.87 37.29 -33.64
CA LYS A 83 53.95 38.22 -34.02
C LYS A 83 55.28 37.49 -34.20
N ALA A 84 55.61 36.54 -33.33
CA ALA A 84 56.82 35.73 -33.43
C ALA A 84 56.81 34.87 -34.71
N TRP A 85 55.68 34.25 -35.04
CA TRP A 85 55.50 33.49 -36.28
C TRP A 85 55.76 34.35 -37.53
N LYS A 86 55.16 35.54 -37.61
CA LYS A 86 55.38 36.46 -38.73
C LYS A 86 56.83 36.95 -38.85
N MET A 87 57.56 37.07 -37.73
CA MET A 87 59.00 37.37 -37.74
C MET A 87 59.84 36.19 -38.25
N VAL A 88 59.44 34.95 -37.94
CA VAL A 88 60.10 33.74 -38.49
C VAL A 88 59.86 33.60 -39.99
N GLU A 89 58.62 33.80 -40.45
CA GLU A 89 58.28 33.80 -41.89
C GLU A 89 59.10 34.85 -42.66
N ALA A 90 59.13 36.10 -42.17
CA ALA A 90 59.93 37.17 -42.77
C ALA A 90 61.46 36.93 -42.69
N SER A 91 61.93 36.14 -41.73
CA SER A 91 63.34 35.72 -41.68
C SER A 91 63.64 34.62 -42.70
N HIS A 92 62.72 33.68 -42.90
CA HIS A 92 62.89 32.57 -43.84
C HIS A 92 62.81 33.05 -45.31
N GLU A 93 61.96 34.05 -45.59
CA GLU A 93 61.91 34.69 -46.91
C GLU A 93 63.22 35.41 -47.26
N LYS A 94 63.85 36.09 -46.29
CA LYS A 94 65.20 36.67 -46.44
C LYS A 94 66.29 35.61 -46.62
N GLU A 95 66.18 34.48 -45.91
CA GLU A 95 67.09 33.34 -46.07
C GLU A 95 67.02 32.74 -47.47
N LEU A 96 65.82 32.65 -48.05
CA LEU A 96 65.61 32.18 -49.43
C LEU A 96 66.26 33.12 -50.44
N GLN A 97 66.06 34.43 -50.31
CA GLN A 97 66.71 35.46 -51.13
C GLN A 97 68.25 35.43 -51.01
N ALA A 98 68.79 35.16 -49.81
CA ALA A 98 70.22 35.00 -49.59
C ALA A 98 70.76 33.72 -50.25
N LYS A 99 70.00 32.63 -50.28
CA LYS A 99 70.37 31.40 -51.00
C LYS A 99 70.41 31.60 -52.52
N GLU A 100 69.45 32.33 -53.08
CA GLU A 100 69.44 32.67 -54.52
C GLU A 100 70.62 33.57 -54.93
N THR A 101 71.01 34.54 -54.09
CA THR A 101 72.18 35.40 -54.39
C THR A 101 73.50 34.62 -54.27
N ILE A 102 73.64 33.73 -53.28
CA ILE A 102 74.79 32.81 -53.18
C ILE A 102 74.88 31.88 -54.41
N GLN A 103 73.76 31.43 -54.96
CA GLN A 103 73.76 30.58 -56.16
C GLN A 103 74.27 31.34 -57.39
N LYS A 104 73.81 32.59 -57.61
CA LYS A 104 74.31 33.45 -58.70
C LYS A 104 75.80 33.75 -58.57
N LEU A 105 76.28 34.08 -57.36
CA LEU A 105 77.71 34.33 -57.11
C LEU A 105 78.57 33.08 -57.34
N LYS A 106 78.05 31.87 -57.15
CA LYS A 106 78.75 30.62 -57.49
C LYS A 106 78.85 30.42 -59.00
N GLU A 107 77.82 30.76 -59.77
CA GLU A 107 77.84 30.73 -61.24
C GLU A 107 78.87 31.73 -61.78
N ASP A 108 78.92 32.94 -61.23
CA ASP A 108 79.93 33.96 -61.58
C ASP A 108 81.37 33.51 -61.29
N ILE A 109 81.61 32.84 -60.15
CA ILE A 109 82.92 32.24 -59.83
C ILE A 109 83.31 31.14 -60.82
N THR A 110 82.37 30.30 -61.26
CA THR A 110 82.66 29.30 -62.31
C THR A 110 82.98 29.93 -63.67
N ASN A 111 82.35 31.06 -64.00
CA ASN A 111 82.63 31.79 -65.23
C ASN A 111 84.00 32.50 -65.19
N LEU A 112 84.40 33.05 -64.05
CA LEU A 112 85.72 33.69 -63.86
C LEU A 112 86.87 32.68 -63.88
N ASN A 113 86.70 31.48 -63.30
CA ASN A 113 87.74 30.45 -63.36
C ASN A 113 88.04 29.97 -64.79
N MET A 114 87.03 29.89 -65.68
CA MET A 114 87.25 29.57 -67.11
C MET A 114 88.05 30.63 -67.89
N LEU A 115 88.14 31.87 -67.38
CA LEU A 115 88.93 32.94 -67.99
C LEU A 115 90.40 32.93 -67.55
N VAL A 116 90.73 32.28 -66.42
CA VAL A 116 92.11 32.21 -65.88
C VAL A 116 92.92 31.06 -66.51
N GLU A 117 92.29 29.98 -66.97
CA GLU A 117 92.96 28.85 -67.63
C GLU A 117 93.44 29.14 -69.08
N LYS A 118 93.35 30.38 -69.58
CA LYS A 118 93.87 30.79 -70.89
C LYS A 118 94.69 32.08 -70.81
N GLY A 119 95.82 32.04 -70.09
CA GLY A 119 96.68 33.22 -69.91
C GLY A 119 98.17 32.94 -69.67
N SER A 120 98.94 32.87 -70.77
CA SER A 120 100.36 33.25 -70.89
C SER A 120 101.48 32.24 -70.51
N GLU A 121 102.37 32.01 -71.47
CA GLU A 121 103.74 31.52 -71.28
C GLU A 121 104.72 32.43 -72.08
N VAL A 122 106.03 32.36 -71.78
CA VAL A 122 106.97 33.49 -71.85
C VAL A 122 107.81 33.59 -73.15
N PHE A 123 108.25 34.81 -73.50
CA PHE A 123 109.10 35.13 -74.66
C PHE A 123 110.62 34.99 -74.39
N LYS A 124 111.42 34.68 -75.43
CA LYS A 124 112.90 34.51 -75.37
C LYS A 124 113.67 35.79 -75.74
N GLY A 125 114.91 35.92 -75.25
CA GLY A 125 115.85 37.04 -75.56
C GLY A 125 116.89 36.75 -76.65
N GLN A 126 117.89 37.64 -76.81
CA GLN A 126 119.04 37.48 -77.73
C GLN A 126 120.28 38.34 -77.35
N GLU A 127 121.37 38.25 -78.14
CA GLU A 127 122.78 38.32 -77.68
C GLU A 127 123.58 39.63 -77.96
N TYR A 128 124.89 39.60 -77.64
CA TYR A 128 125.83 40.69 -77.34
C TYR A 128 126.62 41.30 -78.52
N SER A 129 127.28 42.46 -78.27
CA SER A 129 128.56 42.83 -78.89
C SER A 129 129.54 43.49 -77.89
N MET A 130 130.84 43.27 -78.05
CA MET A 130 131.88 43.52 -77.02
C MET A 130 132.13 45.03 -76.75
N GLY A 131 131.83 45.92 -77.70
CA GLY A 131 131.91 47.37 -77.47
C GLY A 131 130.84 47.88 -76.51
N ASP A 132 129.70 47.20 -76.48
CA ASP A 132 128.61 47.50 -75.57
C ASP A 132 128.89 46.96 -74.16
N LEU A 133 129.86 46.05 -73.93
CA LEU A 133 130.09 45.45 -72.60
C LEU A 133 130.39 46.45 -71.46
N LEU A 134 130.85 47.66 -71.75
CA LEU A 134 130.97 48.72 -70.74
C LEU A 134 129.63 49.41 -70.45
N LYS A 135 128.82 49.69 -71.48
CA LYS A 135 127.45 50.19 -71.32
C LYS A 135 126.55 49.13 -70.70
N ILE A 136 126.55 47.91 -71.24
CA ILE A 136 125.96 46.69 -70.67
C ILE A 136 126.48 46.45 -69.25
N LYS A 137 127.70 46.83 -68.84
CA LYS A 137 128.08 46.72 -67.42
C LYS A 137 127.32 47.73 -66.55
N GLU A 138 127.27 49.00 -66.95
CA GLU A 138 126.52 50.04 -66.21
C GLU A 138 125.01 49.79 -66.24
N GLU A 139 124.51 49.33 -67.38
CA GLU A 139 123.13 49.00 -67.67
C GLU A 139 122.73 47.65 -67.05
N LEU A 140 123.62 46.68 -66.91
CA LEU A 140 123.44 45.49 -66.05
C LEU A 140 123.51 45.84 -64.58
N THR A 141 124.29 46.85 -64.13
CA THR A 141 124.17 47.32 -62.73
C THR A 141 122.85 48.05 -62.51
N SER A 142 122.38 48.86 -63.48
CA SER A 142 121.07 49.51 -63.40
C SER A 142 119.92 48.51 -63.48
N GLN A 143 120.01 47.51 -64.37
CA GLN A 143 119.05 46.40 -64.46
C GLN A 143 119.14 45.49 -63.25
N ARG A 144 120.33 45.18 -62.72
CA ARG A 144 120.48 44.48 -61.43
C ARG A 144 119.77 45.24 -60.32
N ASP A 145 119.97 46.55 -60.21
CA ASP A 145 119.41 47.35 -59.12
C ASP A 145 117.90 47.55 -59.27
N LYS A 146 117.39 47.65 -60.50
CA LYS A 146 115.95 47.58 -60.83
C LYS A 146 115.37 46.20 -60.53
N LEU A 147 116.03 45.12 -60.92
CA LEU A 147 115.61 43.75 -60.61
C LEU A 147 115.72 43.46 -59.10
N LEU A 148 116.64 44.10 -58.37
CA LEU A 148 116.72 44.02 -56.92
C LEU A 148 115.58 44.77 -56.25
N SER A 149 115.19 45.95 -56.75
CA SER A 149 114.02 46.66 -56.25
C SER A 149 112.70 45.96 -56.64
N GLU A 150 112.61 45.35 -57.83
CA GLU A 150 111.51 44.46 -58.21
C GLU A 150 111.48 43.19 -57.35
N VAL A 151 112.61 42.56 -57.05
CA VAL A 151 112.66 41.40 -56.14
C VAL A 151 112.29 41.79 -54.71
N VAL A 152 112.64 42.98 -54.24
CA VAL A 152 112.21 43.50 -52.92
C VAL A 152 110.70 43.77 -52.92
N THR A 153 110.16 44.47 -53.91
CA THR A 153 108.71 44.74 -54.00
C THR A 153 107.89 43.48 -54.25
N LEU A 154 108.37 42.53 -55.06
CA LEU A 154 107.76 41.22 -55.24
C LEU A 154 107.83 40.38 -53.96
N ARG A 155 108.90 40.48 -53.15
CA ARG A 155 108.96 39.84 -51.83
C ARG A 155 107.99 40.47 -50.84
N GLU A 156 107.88 41.80 -50.80
CA GLU A 156 106.88 42.48 -49.96
C GLU A 156 105.44 42.18 -50.39
N ASN A 157 105.19 42.07 -51.70
CA ASN A 157 103.89 41.68 -52.23
C ASN A 157 103.60 40.19 -51.95
N LEU A 158 104.61 39.32 -52.00
CA LEU A 158 104.50 37.92 -51.63
C LEU A 158 104.21 37.77 -50.13
N THR A 159 104.89 38.51 -49.24
CA THR A 159 104.61 38.47 -47.81
C THR A 159 103.19 38.96 -47.50
N LYS A 160 102.77 40.08 -48.08
CA LYS A 160 101.38 40.60 -47.96
C LYS A 160 100.35 39.59 -48.49
N ALA A 161 100.64 38.92 -49.61
CA ALA A 161 99.77 37.89 -50.16
C ALA A 161 99.70 36.64 -49.26
N THR A 162 100.82 36.22 -48.64
CA THR A 162 100.80 35.11 -47.67
C THR A 162 100.13 35.46 -46.35
N GLU A 163 100.25 36.71 -45.89
CA GLU A 163 99.53 37.21 -44.71
C GLU A 163 98.02 37.24 -44.97
N ALA A 164 97.59 37.84 -46.08
CA ALA A 164 96.19 37.84 -46.50
C ALA A 164 95.64 36.41 -46.74
N GLN A 165 96.45 35.49 -47.28
CA GLN A 165 96.07 34.08 -47.42
C GLN A 165 95.85 33.43 -46.05
N GLN A 166 96.74 33.67 -45.07
CA GLN A 166 96.59 33.14 -43.70
C GLN A 166 95.38 33.73 -42.98
N GLU A 167 95.07 35.02 -43.17
CA GLU A 167 93.87 35.64 -42.62
C GLU A 167 92.59 35.01 -43.22
N ILE A 168 92.51 34.88 -44.54
CA ILE A 168 91.39 34.23 -45.24
C ILE A 168 91.25 32.76 -44.81
N GLU A 169 92.36 32.05 -44.59
CA GLU A 169 92.33 30.65 -44.15
C GLU A 169 91.88 30.53 -42.68
N ALA A 170 92.24 31.48 -41.82
CA ALA A 170 91.74 31.59 -40.45
C ALA A 170 90.24 31.96 -40.40
N GLU A 171 89.77 32.86 -41.26
CA GLU A 171 88.33 33.18 -41.40
C GLU A 171 87.52 32.00 -41.94
N LYS A 172 88.04 31.31 -42.96
CA LYS A 172 87.46 30.07 -43.49
C LYS A 172 87.33 28.99 -42.41
N ASN A 173 88.35 28.80 -41.57
CA ASN A 173 88.30 27.82 -40.49
C ASN A 173 87.26 28.21 -39.43
N LYS A 174 87.18 29.49 -39.01
CA LYS A 174 86.11 29.99 -38.12
C LYS A 174 84.72 29.80 -38.73
N ALA A 175 84.56 30.03 -40.03
CA ALA A 175 83.30 29.80 -40.74
C ALA A 175 82.94 28.29 -40.78
N MET A 176 83.92 27.40 -40.95
CA MET A 176 83.68 25.94 -40.89
C MET A 176 83.28 25.48 -39.48
N GLU A 177 83.92 26.00 -38.42
CA GLU A 177 83.53 25.72 -37.03
C GLU A 177 82.10 26.22 -36.74
N LEU A 178 81.75 27.42 -37.19
CA LEU A 178 80.41 27.97 -37.05
C LEU A 178 79.37 27.15 -37.84
N ILE A 179 79.69 26.68 -39.05
CA ILE A 179 78.81 25.79 -39.83
C ILE A 179 78.61 24.46 -39.09
N ALA A 180 79.66 23.89 -38.50
CA ALA A 180 79.56 22.65 -37.72
C ALA A 180 78.67 22.82 -36.47
N GLN A 181 78.82 23.94 -35.74
CA GLN A 181 77.94 24.29 -34.62
C GLN A 181 76.48 24.46 -35.07
N LEU A 182 76.23 25.22 -36.14
CA LEU A 182 74.88 25.42 -36.67
C LEU A 182 74.24 24.11 -37.18
N GLN A 183 75.02 23.21 -37.79
CA GLN A 183 74.55 21.87 -38.15
C GLN A 183 74.16 21.04 -36.92
N GLN A 184 74.95 21.10 -35.84
CA GLN A 184 74.65 20.42 -34.59
C GLN A 184 73.40 21.00 -33.91
N ASP A 185 73.23 22.32 -33.91
CA ASP A 185 72.03 22.99 -33.40
C ASP A 185 70.78 22.63 -34.22
N ILE A 186 70.87 22.61 -35.55
CA ILE A 186 69.78 22.16 -36.44
C ILE A 186 69.40 20.71 -36.11
N GLN A 187 70.37 19.82 -35.88
CA GLN A 187 70.13 18.42 -35.51
C GLN A 187 69.41 18.33 -34.14
N VAL A 188 69.79 19.14 -33.15
CA VAL A 188 69.12 19.21 -31.84
C VAL A 188 67.69 19.72 -32.01
N ARG A 189 67.48 20.82 -32.75
CA ARG A 189 66.13 21.38 -33.00
C ARG A 189 65.22 20.42 -33.76
N GLN A 190 65.73 19.69 -34.75
CA GLN A 190 64.96 18.62 -35.42
C GLN A 190 64.53 17.52 -34.45
N ASN A 191 65.41 17.10 -33.54
CA ASN A 191 65.08 16.11 -32.51
C ASN A 191 64.04 16.64 -31.50
N GLU A 192 64.10 17.92 -31.12
CA GLU A 192 63.08 18.58 -30.29
C GLU A 192 61.71 18.62 -30.99
N VAL A 193 61.67 19.05 -32.26
CA VAL A 193 60.44 19.08 -33.07
C VAL A 193 59.84 17.67 -33.23
N GLN A 194 60.65 16.64 -33.44
CA GLN A 194 60.18 15.25 -33.49
C GLN A 194 59.64 14.74 -32.14
N ARG A 195 60.19 15.21 -31.01
CA ARG A 195 59.65 14.88 -29.67
C ARG A 195 58.31 15.57 -29.44
N GLU A 196 58.20 16.85 -29.75
CA GLU A 196 56.97 17.61 -29.53
C GLU A 196 55.84 17.23 -30.51
N THR A 197 56.14 16.87 -31.76
CA THR A 197 55.13 16.28 -32.67
C THR A 197 54.59 14.95 -32.14
N ARG A 198 55.45 14.04 -31.67
CA ARG A 198 55.01 12.79 -31.02
C ARG A 198 54.23 13.03 -29.71
N ARG A 199 54.53 14.10 -28.99
CA ARG A 199 53.80 14.51 -27.78
C ARG A 199 52.41 15.06 -28.15
N LYS A 200 52.34 15.92 -29.16
CA LYS A 200 51.10 16.44 -29.75
C LYS A 200 50.20 15.30 -30.23
N GLU A 201 50.71 14.34 -31.00
CA GLU A 201 49.94 13.19 -31.48
C GLU A 201 49.36 12.32 -30.35
N LYS A 202 50.08 12.18 -29.23
CA LYS A 202 49.56 11.49 -28.03
C LYS A 202 48.43 12.29 -27.39
N LEU A 203 48.65 13.58 -27.14
CA LEU A 203 47.65 14.48 -26.56
C LEU A 203 46.40 14.59 -27.44
N GLU A 204 46.53 14.62 -28.77
CA GLU A 204 45.39 14.62 -29.71
C GLU A 204 44.59 13.30 -29.66
N LYS A 205 45.26 12.16 -29.43
CA LYS A 205 44.58 10.87 -29.21
C LYS A 205 43.88 10.83 -27.85
N GLU A 206 44.51 11.31 -26.79
CA GLU A 206 43.92 11.43 -25.46
C GLU A 206 42.71 12.37 -25.47
N VAL A 207 42.79 13.54 -26.12
CA VAL A 207 41.66 14.47 -26.28
C VAL A 207 40.51 13.83 -27.06
N LYS A 208 40.78 13.10 -28.14
CA LYS A 208 39.73 12.38 -28.89
C LYS A 208 39.08 11.28 -28.06
N GLN A 209 39.87 10.52 -27.29
CA GLN A 209 39.35 9.48 -26.39
C GLN A 209 38.46 10.10 -25.30
N LEU A 210 38.93 11.19 -24.67
CA LEU A 210 38.16 11.93 -23.66
C LEU A 210 36.88 12.55 -24.26
N GLN A 211 36.88 12.99 -25.52
CA GLN A 211 35.67 13.44 -26.21
C GLN A 211 34.67 12.29 -26.41
N THR A 212 35.11 11.12 -26.88
CA THR A 212 34.22 9.95 -27.02
C THR A 212 33.70 9.45 -25.67
N ASP A 213 34.53 9.50 -24.62
CA ASP A 213 34.13 9.10 -23.28
C ASP A 213 33.11 10.09 -22.71
N LEU A 214 33.32 11.41 -22.91
CA LEU A 214 32.37 12.47 -22.54
C LEU A 214 31.04 12.31 -23.27
N GLU A 215 31.03 12.05 -24.57
CA GLU A 215 29.82 11.80 -25.35
C GLU A 215 29.07 10.55 -24.86
N SER A 216 29.78 9.47 -24.55
CA SER A 216 29.16 8.26 -23.98
C SER A 216 28.51 8.56 -22.62
N LYS A 217 29.22 9.27 -21.72
CA LYS A 217 28.68 9.67 -20.41
C LYS A 217 27.51 10.64 -20.54
N GLN A 218 27.54 11.56 -21.50
CA GLN A 218 26.42 12.45 -21.79
C GLN A 218 25.19 11.68 -22.29
N SER A 219 25.39 10.56 -23.01
CA SER A 219 24.31 9.68 -23.45
C SER A 219 23.72 8.85 -22.30
N GLU A 220 24.57 8.32 -21.40
CA GLU A 220 24.14 7.64 -20.18
C GLU A 220 23.36 8.58 -19.26
N ILE A 221 23.86 9.81 -19.05
CA ILE A 221 23.17 10.83 -18.26
C ILE A 221 21.78 11.11 -18.85
N LYS A 222 21.65 11.26 -20.18
CA LYS A 222 20.32 11.45 -20.82
C LYS A 222 19.40 10.25 -20.61
N SER A 223 19.91 9.02 -20.70
CA SER A 223 19.15 7.79 -20.44
C SER A 223 18.67 7.72 -18.98
N LEU A 224 19.58 7.92 -18.02
CA LEU A 224 19.28 7.94 -16.59
C LEU A 224 18.32 9.07 -16.23
N THR A 225 18.44 10.25 -16.84
CA THR A 225 17.48 11.36 -16.64
C THR A 225 16.08 10.97 -17.11
N GLN A 226 15.95 10.34 -18.30
CA GLN A 226 14.64 9.84 -18.77
C GLN A 226 14.08 8.72 -17.87
N GLN A 227 14.92 7.83 -17.37
CA GLN A 227 14.50 6.77 -16.45
C GLN A 227 14.03 7.35 -15.12
N SER A 228 14.76 8.32 -14.57
CA SER A 228 14.37 9.04 -13.35
C SER A 228 13.04 9.78 -13.51
N GLN A 229 12.82 10.43 -14.67
CA GLN A 229 11.54 11.10 -14.96
C GLN A 229 10.37 10.11 -14.98
N ARG A 230 10.53 8.93 -15.63
CA ARG A 230 9.49 7.90 -15.65
C ARG A 230 9.18 7.35 -14.25
N LEU A 231 10.22 7.09 -13.45
CA LEU A 231 10.06 6.65 -12.06
C LEU A 231 9.34 7.71 -11.21
N GLN A 232 9.58 9.00 -11.47
CA GLN A 232 8.89 10.10 -10.80
C GLN A 232 7.41 10.21 -11.22
N ASP A 233 7.11 10.04 -12.51
CA ASP A 233 5.73 10.01 -13.02
C ASP A 233 4.95 8.79 -12.47
N ASP A 234 5.61 7.63 -12.32
CA ASP A 234 5.01 6.41 -11.75
C ASP A 234 4.87 6.50 -10.22
N GLN A 235 5.81 7.15 -9.52
CA GLN A 235 5.66 7.50 -8.10
C GLN A 235 4.42 8.38 -7.88
N GLN A 236 4.22 9.43 -8.70
CA GLN A 236 3.03 10.30 -8.56
C GLN A 236 1.72 9.54 -8.74
N LYS A 237 1.64 8.60 -9.70
CA LYS A 237 0.45 7.74 -9.88
C LYS A 237 0.21 6.85 -8.66
N LEU A 238 1.27 6.24 -8.11
CA LEU A 238 1.19 5.39 -6.92
C LEU A 238 0.77 6.20 -5.68
N GLU A 239 1.27 7.43 -5.52
CA GLU A 239 0.83 8.34 -4.46
C GLU A 239 -0.66 8.72 -4.60
N GLN A 240 -1.12 8.95 -5.83
CA GLN A 240 -2.52 9.26 -6.13
C GLN A 240 -3.43 8.07 -5.82
N GLN A 241 -3.07 6.86 -6.25
CA GLN A 241 -3.77 5.61 -5.91
C GLN A 241 -3.78 5.34 -4.40
N LEU A 242 -2.66 5.59 -3.71
CA LEU A 242 -2.58 5.43 -2.25
C LEU A 242 -3.54 6.40 -1.53
N GLN A 243 -3.71 7.62 -2.05
CA GLN A 243 -4.63 8.61 -1.49
C GLN A 243 -6.10 8.24 -1.74
N GLU A 244 -6.43 7.70 -2.92
CA GLU A 244 -7.76 7.13 -3.21
C GLU A 244 -8.07 5.94 -2.28
N HIS A 245 -7.13 4.99 -2.14
CA HIS A 245 -7.28 3.85 -1.24
C HIS A 245 -7.43 4.27 0.23
N LYS A 246 -6.69 5.28 0.71
CA LYS A 246 -6.91 5.85 2.06
C LYS A 246 -8.33 6.41 2.22
N THR A 247 -8.81 7.16 1.22
CA THR A 247 -10.15 7.75 1.24
C THR A 247 -11.26 6.69 1.25
N ILE A 248 -11.06 5.57 0.54
CA ILE A 248 -11.96 4.41 0.58
C ILE A 248 -11.89 3.74 1.96
N ASN A 249 -10.69 3.51 2.48
CA ASN A 249 -10.49 2.82 3.77
C ASN A 249 -11.08 3.59 4.95
N GLU A 250 -11.00 4.93 4.94
CA GLU A 250 -11.69 5.79 5.91
C GLU A 250 -13.22 5.69 5.86
N LYS A 251 -13.81 5.54 4.66
CA LYS A 251 -15.25 5.33 4.51
C LYS A 251 -15.65 3.96 5.05
N THR A 252 -14.94 2.90 4.68
CA THR A 252 -15.23 1.55 5.19
C THR A 252 -14.99 1.42 6.69
N SER A 253 -14.01 2.13 7.26
CA SER A 253 -13.83 2.19 8.73
C SER A 253 -15.04 2.83 9.42
N LYS A 254 -15.55 3.95 8.90
CA LYS A 254 -16.76 4.62 9.43
C LYS A 254 -18.02 3.75 9.30
N GLU A 255 -18.17 3.02 8.19
CA GLU A 255 -19.26 2.06 8.02
C GLU A 255 -19.13 0.87 8.98
N MET A 256 -17.91 0.37 9.21
CA MET A 256 -17.63 -0.69 10.17
C MET A 256 -17.91 -0.24 11.61
N GLU A 257 -17.53 0.98 12.00
CA GLU A 257 -17.84 1.58 13.30
C GLU A 257 -19.36 1.73 13.51
N GLN A 258 -20.10 2.18 12.48
CA GLN A 258 -21.57 2.28 12.55
C GLN A 258 -22.23 0.89 12.68
N LEU A 259 -21.77 -0.11 11.94
CA LEU A 259 -22.24 -1.48 12.06
C LEU A 259 -21.91 -2.10 13.41
N GLN A 260 -20.70 -1.85 13.94
CA GLN A 260 -20.28 -2.30 15.26
C GLN A 260 -21.14 -1.67 16.36
N HIS A 261 -21.39 -0.35 16.30
CA HIS A 261 -22.28 0.33 17.23
C HIS A 261 -23.71 -0.23 17.19
N ARG A 262 -24.24 -0.48 15.99
CA ARG A 262 -25.57 -1.11 15.80
C ARG A 262 -25.61 -2.54 16.35
N ASN A 263 -24.54 -3.31 16.18
CA ASN A 263 -24.42 -4.66 16.72
C ASN A 263 -24.38 -4.65 18.26
N THR A 264 -23.55 -3.79 18.87
CA THR A 264 -23.53 -3.63 20.34
C THR A 264 -24.89 -3.22 20.91
N LYS A 265 -25.65 -2.38 20.21
CA LYS A 265 -27.00 -2.00 20.64
C LYS A 265 -27.99 -3.17 20.56
N LEU A 266 -27.98 -3.93 19.47
CA LEU A 266 -28.80 -5.14 19.34
C LEU A 266 -28.42 -6.21 20.37
N GLN A 267 -27.14 -6.32 20.72
CA GLN A 267 -26.67 -7.22 21.78
C GLN A 267 -27.20 -6.80 23.16
N GLN A 268 -27.14 -5.50 23.49
CA GLN A 268 -27.75 -4.95 24.71
C GLN A 268 -29.27 -5.17 24.76
N ASP A 269 -29.98 -4.91 23.66
CA ASP A 269 -31.43 -5.15 23.57
C ASP A 269 -31.75 -6.66 23.78
N ASN A 270 -30.89 -7.57 23.30
CA ASN A 270 -31.07 -9.01 23.44
C ASN A 270 -30.73 -9.53 24.85
N GLU A 271 -29.73 -8.95 25.52
CA GLU A 271 -29.45 -9.19 26.95
C GLU A 271 -30.61 -8.67 27.81
N GLN A 272 -31.13 -7.47 27.54
CA GLN A 272 -32.29 -6.89 28.22
C GLN A 272 -33.53 -7.80 28.08
N ASN A 273 -33.79 -8.32 26.88
CA ASN A 273 -34.88 -9.27 26.62
C ASN A 273 -34.66 -10.61 27.34
N SER A 274 -33.43 -11.11 27.40
CA SER A 274 -33.09 -12.34 28.11
C SER A 274 -33.31 -12.21 29.62
N ILE A 275 -32.88 -11.09 30.22
CA ILE A 275 -33.15 -10.75 31.62
C ILE A 275 -34.66 -10.66 31.88
N SER A 276 -35.43 -10.05 30.97
CA SER A 276 -36.89 -9.96 31.10
C SER A 276 -37.57 -11.34 31.02
N LEU A 277 -37.13 -12.22 30.12
CA LEU A 277 -37.59 -13.60 30.03
C LEU A 277 -37.25 -14.41 31.29
N GLU A 278 -36.05 -14.24 31.84
CA GLU A 278 -35.64 -14.91 33.09
C GLU A 278 -36.47 -14.42 34.28
N GLN A 279 -36.71 -13.11 34.41
CA GLN A 279 -37.60 -12.54 35.42
C GLN A 279 -39.04 -13.07 35.31
N LEU A 280 -39.59 -13.17 34.10
CA LEU A 280 -40.92 -13.74 33.87
C LEU A 280 -40.95 -15.25 34.19
N SER A 281 -39.88 -15.99 33.89
CA SER A 281 -39.73 -17.40 34.25
C SER A 281 -39.69 -17.58 35.77
N GLN A 282 -38.90 -16.78 36.49
CA GLN A 282 -38.82 -16.78 37.95
C GLN A 282 -40.18 -16.42 38.58
N GLN A 283 -40.89 -15.41 38.05
CA GLN A 283 -42.24 -15.05 38.51
C GLN A 283 -43.26 -16.19 38.29
N ASN A 284 -43.19 -16.89 37.15
CA ASN A 284 -44.04 -18.06 36.89
C ASN A 284 -43.71 -19.22 37.84
N GLN A 285 -42.43 -19.48 38.10
CA GLN A 285 -42.00 -20.52 39.05
C GLN A 285 -42.41 -20.18 40.49
N GLN A 286 -42.29 -18.91 40.90
CA GLN A 286 -42.75 -18.43 42.19
C GLN A 286 -44.28 -18.58 42.33
N ARG A 287 -45.06 -18.16 41.33
CA ARG A 287 -46.52 -18.36 41.31
C ARG A 287 -46.92 -19.84 41.36
N ALA A 288 -46.18 -20.72 40.68
CA ALA A 288 -46.42 -22.16 40.76
C ALA A 288 -46.11 -22.71 42.16
N SER A 289 -45.06 -22.22 42.82
CA SER A 289 -44.75 -22.56 44.21
C SER A 289 -45.81 -22.04 45.18
N ASP A 290 -46.26 -20.80 45.02
CA ASP A 290 -47.32 -20.20 45.83
C ASP A 290 -48.64 -20.97 45.68
N LEU A 291 -48.98 -21.37 44.45
CA LEU A 291 -50.17 -22.16 44.16
C LEU A 291 -50.08 -23.56 44.80
N LYS A 292 -48.91 -24.21 44.74
CA LYS A 292 -48.65 -25.48 45.45
C LYS A 292 -48.71 -25.32 46.97
N MET A 293 -48.15 -24.25 47.54
CA MET A 293 -48.28 -23.95 48.98
C MET A 293 -49.74 -23.72 49.36
N LYS A 294 -50.54 -23.06 48.52
CA LYS A 294 -51.97 -22.85 48.75
C LYS A 294 -52.79 -24.14 48.61
N GLU A 295 -52.42 -25.04 47.69
CA GLU A 295 -52.98 -26.39 47.62
C GLU A 295 -52.63 -27.20 48.87
N GLU A 296 -51.37 -27.16 49.31
CA GLU A 296 -50.92 -27.81 50.54
C GLU A 296 -51.63 -27.24 51.78
N GLU A 297 -51.74 -25.91 51.93
CA GLU A 297 -52.57 -25.25 52.95
C GLU A 297 -54.03 -25.73 52.89
N VAL A 298 -54.65 -25.83 51.71
CA VAL A 298 -56.02 -26.35 51.57
C VAL A 298 -56.11 -27.82 51.98
N THR A 299 -55.09 -28.65 51.71
CA THR A 299 -55.07 -30.04 52.20
C THR A 299 -54.85 -30.11 53.71
N GLN A 300 -53.99 -29.26 54.27
CA GLN A 300 -53.75 -29.16 55.70
C GLN A 300 -54.99 -28.67 56.42
N LEU A 301 -55.66 -27.62 55.94
CA LEU A 301 -56.94 -27.13 56.46
C LEU A 301 -58.04 -28.20 56.35
N LYS A 302 -58.10 -29.00 55.29
CA LYS A 302 -59.04 -30.15 55.21
C LYS A 302 -58.72 -31.22 56.26
N GLN A 303 -57.45 -31.57 56.46
CA GLN A 303 -57.03 -32.50 57.51
C GLN A 303 -57.25 -31.92 58.91
N GLU A 304 -57.08 -30.61 59.08
CA GLU A 304 -57.25 -29.89 60.32
C GLU A 304 -58.74 -29.72 60.65
N ILE A 305 -59.62 -29.47 59.69
CA ILE A 305 -61.09 -29.56 59.85
C ILE A 305 -61.48 -30.98 60.28
N ALA A 306 -60.90 -32.03 59.69
CA ALA A 306 -61.16 -33.42 60.12
C ALA A 306 -60.65 -33.71 61.55
N LYS A 307 -59.45 -33.22 61.90
CA LYS A 307 -58.88 -33.30 63.26
C LYS A 307 -59.67 -32.48 64.27
N LEU A 308 -60.10 -31.26 63.93
CA LEU A 308 -60.91 -30.35 64.74
C LEU A 308 -62.33 -30.90 64.93
N THR A 309 -62.89 -31.63 63.96
CA THR A 309 -64.17 -32.33 64.13
C THR A 309 -64.03 -33.44 65.18
N LYS A 310 -63.02 -34.31 65.05
CA LYS A 310 -62.69 -35.32 66.08
C LYS A 310 -62.30 -34.71 67.43
N MET A 311 -61.59 -33.59 67.44
CA MET A 311 -61.25 -32.88 68.67
C MET A 311 -62.46 -32.16 69.27
N ARG A 312 -63.44 -31.69 68.49
CA ARG A 312 -64.69 -31.12 69.04
C ARG A 312 -65.46 -32.19 69.81
N GLU A 313 -65.53 -33.40 69.26
CA GLU A 313 -66.13 -34.57 69.92
C GLU A 313 -65.32 -35.00 71.17
N GLY A 314 -63.99 -34.98 71.10
CA GLY A 314 -63.11 -35.29 72.24
C GLY A 314 -63.07 -34.22 73.34
N VAL A 315 -63.14 -32.94 72.97
CA VAL A 315 -63.15 -31.79 73.87
C VAL A 315 -64.53 -31.61 74.49
N GLN A 316 -65.64 -31.94 73.82
CA GLN A 316 -66.93 -32.05 74.53
C GLN A 316 -66.90 -33.08 75.67
N ARG A 317 -66.09 -34.15 75.55
CA ARG A 317 -65.88 -35.12 76.64
C ARG A 317 -64.89 -34.62 77.70
N ARG A 318 -63.78 -33.97 77.30
CA ARG A 318 -62.74 -33.47 78.23
C ARG A 318 -63.08 -32.14 78.91
N LEU A 319 -63.92 -31.28 78.33
CA LEU A 319 -64.37 -30.03 78.95
C LEU A 319 -65.11 -30.31 80.26
N ARG A 320 -65.88 -31.42 80.30
CA ARG A 320 -66.50 -31.92 81.53
C ARG A 320 -65.49 -32.33 82.61
N GLN A 321 -64.31 -32.81 82.25
CA GLN A 321 -63.24 -33.18 83.21
C GLN A 321 -62.36 -31.98 83.61
N MET A 322 -62.04 -31.08 82.67
CA MET A 322 -61.14 -29.95 82.94
C MET A 322 -61.79 -28.81 83.75
N GLN A 323 -63.13 -28.73 83.78
CA GLN A 323 -63.81 -27.83 84.72
C GLN A 323 -63.60 -28.26 86.18
N GLU A 324 -63.34 -29.55 86.44
CA GLU A 324 -63.06 -30.06 87.79
C GLU A 324 -61.60 -29.79 88.21
N GLN A 325 -60.64 -29.85 87.27
CA GLN A 325 -59.20 -29.68 87.57
C GLN A 325 -58.69 -28.23 87.63
N LYS A 326 -59.42 -27.25 87.05
CA LYS A 326 -58.98 -25.83 87.05
C LYS A 326 -58.74 -25.28 88.46
N VAL A 327 -59.53 -25.73 89.44
CA VAL A 327 -59.52 -25.22 90.83
C VAL A 327 -58.21 -25.54 91.56
N GLU A 328 -57.52 -26.64 91.23
CA GLU A 328 -56.30 -27.04 91.96
C GLU A 328 -55.06 -26.22 91.60
N VAL A 329 -54.95 -25.72 90.36
CA VAL A 329 -53.70 -25.11 89.85
C VAL A 329 -53.58 -23.62 90.20
N GLU A 330 -54.70 -22.90 90.39
CA GLU A 330 -54.67 -21.48 90.79
C GLU A 330 -53.95 -21.28 92.15
N ASN A 331 -54.01 -22.27 93.05
CA ASN A 331 -53.33 -22.27 94.36
C ASN A 331 -51.79 -22.39 94.28
N GLN A 332 -51.22 -22.92 93.20
CA GLN A 332 -49.77 -23.16 93.10
C GLN A 332 -48.97 -21.97 92.56
N ARG A 333 -49.64 -20.97 91.96
CA ARG A 333 -48.98 -19.82 91.32
C ARG A 333 -48.47 -18.77 92.31
N GLU A 334 -48.98 -18.78 93.54
CA GLU A 334 -48.71 -17.72 94.53
C GLU A 334 -47.39 -17.93 95.28
N THR A 335 -46.95 -19.19 95.45
CA THR A 335 -45.75 -19.55 96.22
C THR A 335 -44.43 -19.21 95.51
N LEU A 336 -44.36 -19.33 94.18
CA LEU A 336 -43.13 -19.09 93.41
C LEU A 336 -42.75 -17.60 93.25
N ARG A 337 -43.66 -16.67 93.60
CA ARG A 337 -43.41 -15.23 93.45
C ARG A 337 -42.40 -14.65 94.44
N ASN A 338 -42.21 -15.31 95.59
CA ASN A 338 -41.42 -14.78 96.70
C ASN A 338 -39.91 -15.06 96.63
N GLN A 339 -39.44 -15.90 95.69
CA GLN A 339 -38.03 -16.32 95.65
C GLN A 339 -37.11 -15.41 94.80
N ILE A 340 -37.67 -14.54 93.96
CA ILE A 340 -36.88 -13.75 92.98
C ILE A 340 -36.13 -12.57 93.62
N ILE A 341 -36.64 -12.01 94.73
CA ILE A 341 -36.12 -10.78 95.37
C ILE A 341 -34.72 -10.96 96.00
N GLY A 342 -34.25 -12.19 96.19
CA GLY A 342 -32.97 -12.47 96.87
C GLY A 342 -31.71 -12.22 96.04
N LEU A 343 -31.75 -12.37 94.71
CA LEU A 343 -30.55 -12.47 93.87
C LEU A 343 -30.00 -11.13 93.35
N GLU A 344 -30.75 -10.03 93.49
CA GLU A 344 -30.36 -8.73 92.93
C GLU A 344 -29.31 -7.96 93.76
N ARG A 345 -28.92 -8.45 94.94
CA ARG A 345 -28.02 -7.72 95.87
C ARG A 345 -26.52 -8.02 95.77
N GLU A 346 -26.08 -9.05 95.04
CA GLU A 346 -24.67 -9.45 95.03
C GLU A 346 -23.81 -8.76 93.95
N MET A 347 -24.39 -8.14 92.92
CA MET A 347 -23.62 -7.50 91.83
C MET A 347 -22.92 -6.18 92.22
N GLU A 348 -23.37 -5.47 93.25
CA GLU A 348 -22.87 -4.12 93.57
C GLU A 348 -21.43 -4.13 94.15
N ALA A 349 -20.98 -5.27 94.70
CA ALA A 349 -19.70 -5.35 95.43
C ALA A 349 -18.45 -5.36 94.54
N SER A 350 -18.56 -5.74 93.26
CA SER A 350 -17.39 -5.98 92.39
C SER A 350 -16.70 -4.70 91.87
N LYS A 351 -17.20 -3.50 92.19
CA LYS A 351 -16.88 -2.27 91.47
C LYS A 351 -15.74 -1.41 92.06
N ASN A 352 -15.30 -1.67 93.29
CA ASN A 352 -14.46 -0.74 94.06
C ASN A 352 -12.94 -1.03 94.12
N GLN A 353 -12.43 -2.10 93.49
CA GLN A 353 -11.04 -2.56 93.75
C GLN A 353 -9.98 -2.11 92.71
N MET A 354 -10.37 -1.59 91.53
CA MET A 354 -9.41 -1.28 90.44
C MET A 354 -8.78 0.13 90.48
N GLU A 355 -9.20 1.03 91.36
CA GLU A 355 -8.68 2.41 91.36
C GLU A 355 -7.27 2.59 91.96
N MET A 356 -6.68 1.55 92.59
CA MET A 356 -5.45 1.71 93.38
C MET A 356 -4.13 1.70 92.59
N ASP A 357 -4.04 1.02 91.44
CA ASP A 357 -2.73 0.74 90.81
C ASP A 357 -2.11 1.92 90.01
N LYS A 358 -2.72 3.11 90.07
CA LYS A 358 -2.43 4.26 89.19
C LYS A 358 -1.34 5.23 89.69
N LYS A 359 -0.36 4.81 90.51
CA LYS A 359 0.54 5.77 91.21
C LYS A 359 2.04 5.46 91.35
N ALA A 360 2.58 4.37 90.79
CA ALA A 360 3.87 3.84 91.25
C ALA A 360 5.10 3.89 90.30
N ILE A 361 5.02 4.43 89.06
CA ILE A 361 6.10 4.25 88.03
C ILE A 361 6.65 5.56 87.41
N ASP A 362 6.19 6.75 87.84
CA ASP A 362 6.64 8.06 87.31
C ASP A 362 8.11 8.47 87.67
N GLU A 363 8.96 7.57 88.18
CA GLU A 363 10.28 7.92 88.75
C GLU A 363 11.48 7.84 87.80
N LEU A 364 11.39 7.23 86.60
CA LEU A 364 12.55 6.94 85.74
C LEU A 364 13.05 8.09 84.83
N VAL A 365 12.61 9.34 85.03
CA VAL A 365 12.80 10.45 84.05
C VAL A 365 14.01 11.38 84.34
N ARG A 366 14.90 11.06 85.30
CA ARG A 366 15.88 12.06 85.83
C ARG A 366 17.38 11.94 85.51
N GLU A 367 17.89 10.91 84.82
CA GLU A 367 19.31 10.51 85.04
C GLU A 367 20.39 10.82 83.97
N LYS A 368 20.15 11.60 82.89
CA LYS A 368 21.19 11.79 81.83
C LYS A 368 21.63 13.24 81.50
N ALA A 369 21.35 14.21 82.36
CA ALA A 369 21.60 15.64 82.10
C ALA A 369 23.07 16.13 82.28
N ILE A 370 24.07 15.25 82.42
CA ILE A 370 25.37 15.62 83.05
C ILE A 370 26.59 15.72 82.10
N LEU A 371 26.57 15.14 80.89
CA LEU A 371 27.84 14.76 80.21
C LEU A 371 28.39 15.69 79.09
N ASN A 372 27.82 16.86 78.81
CA ASN A 372 28.22 17.68 77.63
C ASN A 372 28.60 19.16 77.91
N LYS A 373 29.14 19.50 79.09
CA LYS A 373 29.35 20.91 79.51
C LYS A 373 30.81 21.35 79.81
N ASN A 374 31.82 20.51 79.60
CA ASN A 374 33.03 20.57 80.45
C ASN A 374 34.35 21.22 79.96
N MET A 375 34.59 21.61 78.68
CA MET A 375 35.97 22.07 78.33
C MET A 375 36.19 23.16 77.27
N ILE A 376 35.26 24.11 77.10
CA ILE A 376 35.53 25.37 76.36
C ILE A 376 36.31 26.35 77.27
N LYS A 377 37.48 25.94 77.77
CA LYS A 377 38.28 26.71 78.75
C LYS A 377 39.81 26.69 78.56
N ALA A 378 40.35 25.96 77.58
CA ALA A 378 41.80 25.82 77.37
C ALA A 378 42.39 26.83 76.34
N ALA A 379 41.80 28.02 76.24
CA ALA A 379 42.21 29.03 75.25
C ALA A 379 43.26 30.01 75.80
N ASN A 380 44.01 30.64 74.88
CA ASN A 380 44.57 32.02 74.99
C ASN A 380 45.79 32.34 75.88
N GLU A 381 46.44 31.40 76.59
CA GLU A 381 47.52 31.78 77.54
C GLU A 381 48.96 31.91 76.93
N THR A 382 49.24 31.36 75.74
CA THR A 382 50.64 31.06 75.32
C THR A 382 51.39 32.18 74.57
N ASP A 383 50.72 33.25 74.15
CA ASP A 383 51.23 34.17 73.11
C ASP A 383 52.15 35.33 73.60
N LYS A 384 52.62 35.30 74.86
CA LYS A 384 53.29 36.47 75.51
C LYS A 384 54.80 36.37 75.76
N GLN A 385 55.46 35.24 75.49
CA GLN A 385 56.81 34.96 76.02
C GLN A 385 58.00 35.48 75.16
N GLN A 386 57.77 36.06 73.97
CA GLN A 386 58.83 36.20 72.94
C GLN A 386 59.72 37.45 73.04
N THR A 387 59.38 38.45 73.86
CA THR A 387 59.93 39.82 73.72
C THR A 387 61.24 40.13 74.49
N ILE A 388 61.66 39.27 75.43
CA ILE A 388 62.68 39.65 76.45
C ILE A 388 64.16 39.53 75.97
N VAL A 389 64.45 38.78 74.91
CA VAL A 389 65.83 38.32 74.58
C VAL A 389 66.80 39.42 74.10
N LYS A 390 66.33 40.58 73.60
CA LYS A 390 67.14 41.53 72.82
C LYS A 390 68.10 42.48 73.58
N LEU A 391 68.20 42.43 74.92
CA LEU A 391 68.84 43.52 75.69
C LEU A 391 70.33 43.33 76.08
N GLN A 392 70.91 42.13 76.00
CA GLN A 392 72.20 41.83 76.66
C GLN A 392 73.49 42.06 75.85
N GLU A 393 73.41 42.43 74.56
CA GLU A 393 74.54 42.22 73.62
C GLU A 393 75.59 43.36 73.55
N GLN A 394 75.35 44.55 74.11
CA GLN A 394 76.17 45.75 73.84
C GLN A 394 77.41 45.98 74.73
N SER A 395 77.59 45.28 75.86
CA SER A 395 78.56 45.68 76.90
C SER A 395 80.06 45.36 76.66
N LYS A 396 80.44 44.65 75.59
CA LYS A 396 81.76 43.97 75.48
C LYS A 396 82.92 44.81 74.93
N LYS A 397 82.68 45.92 74.23
CA LYS A 397 83.62 46.46 73.22
C LYS A 397 84.73 47.43 73.67
N THR A 398 84.84 47.81 74.94
CA THR A 398 85.54 49.05 75.32
C THR A 398 86.98 48.94 75.86
N LEU A 399 87.60 47.76 75.93
CA LEU A 399 88.78 47.51 76.79
C LEU A 399 90.15 47.30 76.10
N GLU A 400 90.29 47.42 74.77
CA GLU A 400 91.48 46.86 74.05
C GLU A 400 92.62 47.83 73.67
N GLN A 401 92.57 49.15 73.94
CA GLN A 401 93.28 50.13 73.09
C GLN A 401 94.57 50.83 73.63
N GLU A 402 95.07 50.53 74.85
CA GLU A 402 96.04 51.44 75.54
C GLU A 402 97.56 51.12 75.45
N ILE A 403 98.01 50.04 74.78
CA ILE A 403 99.33 49.41 75.09
C ILE A 403 100.57 49.88 74.26
N LEU A 404 100.46 50.64 73.16
CA LEU A 404 101.48 50.60 72.08
C LEU A 404 102.77 51.48 72.18
N ASN A 405 102.84 52.54 73.00
CA ASN A 405 103.61 53.76 72.62
C ASN A 405 105.12 53.92 73.02
N TYR A 406 105.86 52.92 73.55
CA TYR A 406 107.10 53.18 74.33
C TYR A 406 108.48 52.70 73.77
N ARG A 407 108.78 52.64 72.45
CA ARG A 407 109.88 51.77 71.92
C ARG A 407 111.17 52.34 71.24
N ASP A 408 111.29 53.60 70.81
CA ASP A 408 112.18 53.94 69.64
C ASP A 408 113.58 54.62 69.82
N GLU A 409 113.98 55.21 70.96
CA GLU A 409 114.94 56.35 70.93
C GLU A 409 116.48 56.08 70.80
N ALA A 410 116.98 54.84 70.80
CA ALA A 410 118.36 54.58 71.30
C ALA A 410 119.59 54.58 70.34
N GLN A 411 119.48 54.84 69.03
CA GLN A 411 120.38 54.17 68.04
C GLN A 411 121.58 54.93 67.39
N LYS A 412 121.82 56.24 67.60
CA LYS A 412 122.50 57.06 66.55
C LYS A 412 124.04 57.25 66.52
N GLN A 413 124.80 57.34 67.63
CA GLN A 413 126.05 58.15 67.62
C GLN A 413 127.41 57.51 67.18
N ARG A 414 127.59 56.18 67.09
CA ARG A 414 128.95 55.56 67.00
C ARG A 414 129.62 55.47 65.61
N LYS A 415 129.50 56.49 64.73
CA LYS A 415 129.87 56.33 63.30
C LYS A 415 131.22 56.89 62.80
N ILE A 416 131.79 57.95 63.39
CA ILE A 416 132.63 58.88 62.59
C ILE A 416 134.15 58.62 62.64
N ILE A 417 134.73 58.20 63.76
CA ILE A 417 136.20 58.17 63.94
C ILE A 417 136.91 57.09 63.08
N TYR A 418 136.17 56.05 62.65
CA TYR A 418 136.65 54.88 61.89
C TYR A 418 137.18 55.18 60.46
N GLN A 419 137.15 56.44 59.98
CA GLN A 419 137.27 56.72 58.54
C GLN A 419 138.67 57.15 58.04
N LEU A 420 139.50 57.86 58.81
CA LEU A 420 140.71 58.51 58.26
C LEU A 420 141.93 57.59 58.14
N GLU A 421 142.15 56.65 59.07
CA GLU A 421 143.27 55.69 58.97
C GLU A 421 143.13 54.74 57.77
N LYS A 422 141.89 54.58 57.27
CA LYS A 422 141.52 53.74 56.14
C LYS A 422 142.11 54.20 54.80
N GLU A 423 142.60 55.44 54.69
CA GLU A 423 142.94 56.04 53.39
C GLU A 423 144.40 55.84 52.97
N ARG A 424 145.35 55.71 53.90
CA ARG A 424 146.74 55.36 53.55
C ARG A 424 146.84 53.94 52.99
N ASP A 425 146.10 53.01 53.59
CA ASP A 425 146.11 51.60 53.20
C ASP A 425 145.34 51.34 51.89
N ARG A 426 144.63 52.33 51.33
CA ARG A 426 144.00 52.22 50.00
C ARG A 426 145.03 52.09 48.88
N TYR A 427 145.97 53.02 48.76
CA TYR A 427 146.79 53.14 47.54
C TYR A 427 147.74 51.95 47.30
N ILE A 428 148.21 51.29 48.36
CA ILE A 428 148.99 50.05 48.25
C ILE A 428 148.10 48.89 47.79
N ASN A 429 146.87 48.80 48.31
CA ASN A 429 145.90 47.79 47.88
C ASN A 429 145.43 48.01 46.43
N GLU A 430 145.19 49.24 45.98
CA GLU A 430 144.72 49.55 44.62
C GLU A 430 145.64 49.01 43.51
N THR A 431 146.96 49.07 43.70
CA THR A 431 147.93 48.56 42.71
C THR A 431 147.89 47.03 42.63
N SER A 432 147.68 46.34 43.75
CA SER A 432 147.50 44.88 43.79
C SER A 432 146.13 44.43 43.25
N GLU A 433 145.07 45.18 43.55
CA GLU A 433 143.71 44.92 43.02
C GLU A 433 143.66 45.02 41.50
N LEU A 434 144.32 46.01 40.89
CA LEU A 434 144.33 46.18 39.44
C LEU A 434 144.93 44.97 38.72
N THR A 435 145.97 44.36 39.30
CA THR A 435 146.58 43.14 38.74
C THR A 435 145.64 41.94 38.86
N LYS A 436 144.87 41.83 39.95
CA LYS A 436 143.87 40.77 40.16
C LYS A 436 142.67 40.90 39.20
N LYS A 437 142.17 42.13 38.98
CA LYS A 437 141.03 42.42 38.09
C LYS A 437 141.27 41.99 36.64
N VAL A 438 142.51 42.03 36.15
CA VAL A 438 142.84 41.58 34.78
C VAL A 438 142.66 40.06 34.62
N LEU A 439 142.96 39.28 35.65
CA LEU A 439 142.78 37.83 35.64
C LEU A 439 141.30 37.44 35.77
N GLU A 440 140.54 38.10 36.66
CA GLU A 440 139.10 37.87 36.84
C GLU A 440 138.32 38.16 35.53
N ASN A 441 138.64 39.28 34.86
CA ASN A 441 138.01 39.62 33.57
C ASN A 441 138.25 38.57 32.46
N MET A 442 139.36 37.82 32.50
CA MET A 442 139.61 36.73 31.54
C MET A 442 138.77 35.48 31.80
N GLU A 443 138.36 35.22 33.05
CA GLU A 443 137.46 34.12 33.39
C GLU A 443 136.01 34.47 33.02
N ASP A 444 135.59 35.71 33.26
CA ASP A 444 134.26 36.21 32.89
C ASP A 444 133.96 36.11 31.39
N ILE A 445 134.95 36.38 30.52
CA ILE A 445 134.79 36.24 29.06
C ILE A 445 134.47 34.78 28.68
N LYS A 446 135.17 33.79 29.25
CA LYS A 446 134.91 32.35 29.00
C LYS A 446 133.52 31.93 29.50
N LEU A 447 133.09 32.46 30.65
CA LEU A 447 131.74 32.28 31.17
C LEU A 447 130.67 32.84 30.23
N LYS A 448 130.92 33.99 29.59
CA LYS A 448 130.01 34.59 28.60
C LYS A 448 129.91 33.77 27.31
N GLU A 449 131.01 33.21 26.83
CA GLU A 449 131.00 32.33 25.65
C GLU A 449 130.17 31.05 25.88
N MET A 450 130.27 30.43 27.06
CA MET A 450 129.41 29.30 27.44
C MET A 450 127.92 29.68 27.49
N GLN A 451 127.58 30.85 28.05
CA GLN A 451 126.19 31.34 28.10
C GLN A 451 125.60 31.52 26.69
N ILE A 452 126.38 32.06 25.74
CA ILE A 452 125.95 32.22 24.35
C ILE A 452 125.65 30.87 23.68
N PHE A 453 126.44 29.83 23.96
CA PHE A 453 126.19 28.48 23.44
C PHE A 453 124.88 27.88 23.98
N GLU A 454 124.62 28.01 25.28
CA GLU A 454 123.34 27.56 25.85
C GLU A 454 122.13 28.27 25.24
N TYR A 455 122.21 29.60 25.05
CA TYR A 455 121.10 30.35 24.46
C TYR A 455 120.83 29.95 23.01
N LYS A 456 121.86 29.68 22.20
CA LYS A 456 121.69 29.14 20.85
C LYS A 456 120.99 27.78 20.86
N LYS A 457 121.33 26.88 21.79
CA LYS A 457 120.63 25.60 21.96
C LYS A 457 119.15 25.80 22.34
N LYS A 458 118.86 26.67 23.30
CA LYS A 458 117.49 27.00 23.74
C LYS A 458 116.63 27.57 22.61
N ILE A 459 117.21 28.36 21.68
CA ILE A 459 116.50 28.88 20.50
C ILE A 459 116.12 27.74 19.54
N ALA A 460 117.04 26.84 19.18
CA ALA A 460 116.74 25.70 18.31
C ALA A 460 115.68 24.75 18.91
N GLU A 461 115.69 24.54 20.22
CA GLU A 461 114.65 23.81 20.94
C GLU A 461 113.29 24.52 20.95
N ALA A 462 113.26 25.86 20.89
CA ALA A 462 112.03 26.63 20.79
C ALA A 462 111.44 26.60 19.37
N GLU A 463 112.28 26.72 18.33
CA GLU A 463 111.87 26.66 16.92
C GLU A 463 111.27 25.31 16.54
N THR A 464 111.86 24.21 17.01
CA THR A 464 111.33 22.85 16.81
C THR A 464 109.98 22.65 17.52
N LYS A 465 109.83 23.15 18.75
CA LYS A 465 108.56 23.16 19.48
C LYS A 465 107.49 24.01 18.77
N LEU A 466 107.87 25.17 18.20
CA LEU A 466 106.95 26.04 17.45
C LEU A 466 106.40 25.33 16.21
N LYS A 467 107.27 24.72 15.39
CA LYS A 467 106.85 23.94 14.20
C LYS A 467 105.92 22.79 14.56
N HIS A 468 106.21 22.06 15.64
CA HIS A 468 105.33 20.99 16.12
C HIS A 468 103.96 21.51 16.59
N LYS A 469 103.91 22.70 17.21
CA LYS A 469 102.63 23.34 17.59
C LYS A 469 101.85 23.91 16.41
N GLN A 470 102.53 24.36 15.34
CA GLN A 470 101.87 24.76 14.08
C GLN A 470 101.21 23.55 13.42
N TYR A 471 101.92 22.43 13.28
CA TYR A 471 101.37 21.18 12.75
C TYR A 471 100.11 20.73 13.53
N LEU A 472 100.19 20.68 14.86
CA LEU A 472 99.04 20.31 15.70
C LEU A 472 97.85 21.27 15.58
N TYR A 473 98.10 22.56 15.31
CA TYR A 473 97.03 23.54 15.09
C TYR A 473 96.34 23.32 13.74
N GLU A 474 97.10 23.00 12.69
CA GLU A 474 96.56 22.67 11.37
C GLU A 474 95.74 21.37 11.42
N ASP A 475 96.24 20.35 12.09
CA ASP A 475 95.57 19.07 12.32
C ASP A 475 94.20 19.27 13.01
N VAL A 476 94.19 19.90 14.19
CA VAL A 476 92.96 20.25 14.94
C VAL A 476 92.01 21.14 14.14
N ARG A 477 92.52 22.02 13.27
CA ARG A 477 91.69 22.83 12.37
C ARG A 477 90.99 21.95 11.33
N THR A 478 91.70 20.99 10.73
CA THR A 478 91.08 20.05 9.76
C THR A 478 90.07 19.12 10.44
N GLU A 479 90.36 18.62 11.65
CA GLU A 479 89.39 17.86 12.45
C GLU A 479 88.13 18.68 12.76
N ARG A 480 88.29 19.93 13.21
CA ARG A 480 87.16 20.85 13.46
C ARG A 480 86.31 21.05 12.20
N ASP A 481 86.94 21.26 11.05
CA ASP A 481 86.23 21.51 9.80
C ASP A 481 85.50 20.24 9.31
N LEU A 482 86.09 19.06 9.52
CA LEU A 482 85.45 17.75 9.30
C LEU A 482 84.25 17.52 10.25
N PHE A 483 84.40 17.75 11.55
CA PHE A 483 83.31 17.60 12.52
C PHE A 483 82.20 18.63 12.29
N SER A 484 82.53 19.84 11.83
CA SER A 484 81.53 20.85 11.44
C SER A 484 80.70 20.36 10.24
N LYS A 485 81.34 19.80 9.22
CA LYS A 485 80.66 19.18 8.08
C LYS A 485 79.76 18.01 8.52
N ASN A 486 80.29 17.07 9.29
CA ASN A 486 79.53 15.92 9.81
C ASN A 486 78.33 16.36 10.66
N LEU A 487 78.45 17.45 11.43
CA LEU A 487 77.37 18.03 12.21
C LEU A 487 76.27 18.66 11.33
N ILE A 488 76.63 19.25 10.19
CA ILE A 488 75.67 19.79 9.22
C ILE A 488 74.93 18.63 8.54
N GLU A 489 75.64 17.63 8.03
CA GLU A 489 75.05 16.44 7.41
C GLU A 489 74.10 15.70 8.38
N ALA A 490 74.49 15.54 9.65
CA ALA A 490 73.63 14.96 10.68
C ALA A 490 72.39 15.82 11.00
N LYS A 491 72.48 17.16 10.90
CA LYS A 491 71.33 18.06 11.06
C LYS A 491 70.37 17.96 9.88
N ASP A 492 70.88 17.87 8.65
CA ASP A 492 70.08 17.76 7.44
C ASP A 492 69.33 16.41 7.39
N VAL A 493 70.01 15.30 7.72
CA VAL A 493 69.37 13.98 7.86
C VAL A 493 68.29 14.00 8.97
N ASN A 494 68.54 14.67 10.10
CA ASN A 494 67.54 14.82 11.17
C ASN A 494 66.34 15.68 10.72
N ALA A 495 66.57 16.73 9.94
CA ALA A 495 65.50 17.53 9.35
C ALA A 495 64.67 16.73 8.33
N GLU A 496 65.31 15.92 7.48
CA GLU A 496 64.64 15.02 6.54
C GLU A 496 63.82 13.94 7.27
N MET A 497 64.39 13.29 8.28
CA MET A 497 63.67 12.32 9.12
C MET A 497 62.47 12.94 9.83
N LYS A 498 62.58 14.18 10.34
CA LYS A 498 61.45 14.92 10.92
C LYS A 498 60.36 15.23 9.89
N ARG A 499 60.71 15.50 8.63
CA ARG A 499 59.72 15.64 7.53
C ARG A 499 59.05 14.29 7.23
N ARG A 500 59.81 13.20 7.13
CA ARG A 500 59.26 11.84 6.95
C ARG A 500 58.29 11.46 8.07
N VAL A 501 58.64 11.70 9.34
CA VAL A 501 57.75 11.42 10.47
C VAL A 501 56.48 12.28 10.41
N LYS A 502 56.57 13.56 10.03
CA LYS A 502 55.37 14.39 9.81
C LYS A 502 54.47 13.85 8.70
N ASN A 503 55.03 13.44 7.57
CA ASN A 503 54.26 12.89 6.46
C ASN A 503 53.63 11.54 6.83
N MET A 504 54.39 10.65 7.48
CA MET A 504 53.88 9.36 7.98
C MET A 504 52.76 9.54 9.02
N ASN A 505 52.84 10.55 9.88
CA ASN A 505 51.77 10.87 10.83
C ASN A 505 50.51 11.42 10.13
N LEU A 506 50.66 12.21 9.06
CA LEU A 506 49.53 12.66 8.24
C LEU A 506 48.89 11.48 7.50
N GLU A 507 49.68 10.58 6.94
CA GLU A 507 49.20 9.33 6.33
C GLU A 507 48.49 8.43 7.36
N PHE A 508 49.01 8.34 8.59
CA PHE A 508 48.39 7.59 9.67
C PHE A 508 47.03 8.17 10.11
N GLU A 509 46.93 9.48 10.32
CA GLU A 509 45.64 10.11 10.67
C GLU A 509 44.65 10.02 9.49
N ASN A 510 45.09 10.19 8.23
CA ASN A 510 44.23 9.95 7.07
C ASN A 510 43.71 8.50 7.01
N LEU A 511 44.57 7.49 7.23
CA LEU A 511 44.16 6.08 7.25
C LEU A 511 43.22 5.76 8.41
N LYS A 512 43.37 6.44 9.54
CA LYS A 512 42.51 6.33 10.72
C LYS A 512 41.16 6.97 10.48
N ASP A 513 41.10 8.14 9.85
CA ASP A 513 39.86 8.77 9.40
C ASP A 513 39.13 7.87 8.39
N ASP A 514 39.84 7.32 7.39
CA ASP A 514 39.32 6.32 6.44
C ASP A 514 38.75 5.07 7.15
N ILE A 515 39.40 4.58 8.20
CA ILE A 515 38.90 3.45 9.02
C ILE A 515 37.61 3.87 9.72
N THR A 516 37.57 5.01 10.42
CA THR A 516 36.34 5.45 11.12
C THR A 516 35.17 5.72 10.16
N MET A 517 35.44 6.26 8.96
CA MET A 517 34.44 6.43 7.91
C MET A 517 33.90 5.08 7.42
N LYS A 518 34.76 4.07 7.28
CA LYS A 518 34.35 2.70 6.93
C LYS A 518 33.58 2.01 8.05
N GLU A 519 33.97 2.18 9.32
CA GLU A 519 33.23 1.69 10.48
C GLU A 519 31.80 2.28 10.52
N VAL A 520 31.68 3.61 10.36
CA VAL A 520 30.37 4.29 10.30
C VAL A 520 29.53 3.84 9.09
N ALA A 521 30.15 3.49 7.96
CA ALA A 521 29.44 2.90 6.82
C ALA A 521 28.98 1.46 7.12
N LEU A 522 29.83 0.65 7.74
CA LEU A 522 29.56 -0.75 8.09
C LEU A 522 28.44 -0.85 9.14
N ASP A 523 28.41 0.05 10.13
CA ASP A 523 27.30 0.16 11.09
C ASP A 523 25.97 0.51 10.43
N LYS A 524 25.97 1.38 9.41
CA LYS A 524 24.75 1.71 8.64
C LYS A 524 24.26 0.52 7.83
N GLU A 525 25.16 -0.17 7.12
CA GLU A 525 24.83 -1.41 6.41
C GLU A 525 24.30 -2.48 7.38
N HIS A 526 24.89 -2.61 8.58
CA HIS A 526 24.41 -3.55 9.58
C HIS A 526 23.00 -3.20 10.10
N GLN A 527 22.71 -1.90 10.31
CA GLN A 527 21.36 -1.44 10.67
C GLN A 527 20.34 -1.69 9.56
N GLU A 528 20.71 -1.47 8.29
CA GLU A 528 19.83 -1.73 7.15
C GLU A 528 19.60 -3.23 6.92
N ILE A 529 20.63 -4.07 7.08
CA ILE A 529 20.48 -5.54 7.10
C ILE A 529 19.47 -5.95 8.18
N GLN A 530 19.63 -5.47 9.43
CA GLN A 530 18.67 -5.79 10.49
C GLN A 530 17.24 -5.28 10.18
N ARG A 531 17.10 -4.15 9.49
CA ARG A 531 15.79 -3.63 9.06
C ARG A 531 15.17 -4.55 8.00
N ILE A 532 15.92 -4.92 6.97
CA ILE A 532 15.52 -5.85 5.91
C ILE A 532 15.18 -7.22 6.48
N GLU A 533 15.91 -7.72 7.49
CA GLU A 533 15.58 -9.00 8.14
C GLU A 533 14.26 -8.96 8.91
N ARG A 534 13.94 -7.85 9.58
CA ARG A 534 12.63 -7.64 10.23
C ARG A 534 11.51 -7.53 9.21
N GLU A 535 11.72 -6.78 8.12
CA GLU A 535 10.78 -6.68 7.00
C GLU A 535 10.54 -8.07 6.35
N ARG A 536 11.61 -8.86 6.13
CA ARG A 536 11.54 -10.24 5.62
C ARG A 536 10.72 -11.15 6.53
N GLU A 537 10.91 -11.09 7.84
CA GLU A 537 10.17 -11.96 8.77
C GLU A 537 8.70 -11.53 8.89
N ASN A 538 8.41 -10.23 8.88
CA ASN A 538 7.04 -9.69 8.82
C ASN A 538 6.32 -10.17 7.54
N LEU A 539 6.94 -10.00 6.36
CA LEU A 539 6.41 -10.47 5.08
C LEU A 539 6.19 -11.99 5.05
N LYS A 540 7.03 -12.76 5.75
CA LYS A 540 6.90 -14.22 5.87
C LYS A 540 5.71 -14.61 6.75
N VAL A 541 5.45 -13.88 7.84
CA VAL A 541 4.24 -14.05 8.67
C VAL A 541 2.98 -13.67 7.88
N GLU A 542 3.00 -12.56 7.14
CA GLU A 542 1.90 -12.16 6.26
C GLU A 542 1.64 -13.19 5.16
N LEU A 543 2.69 -13.67 4.48
CA LEU A 543 2.59 -14.74 3.48
C LEU A 543 1.96 -16.02 4.06
N GLN A 544 2.33 -16.40 5.28
CA GLN A 544 1.75 -17.56 5.96
C GLN A 544 0.27 -17.34 6.29
N LYS A 545 -0.11 -16.15 6.76
CA LYS A 545 -1.51 -15.76 7.01
C LYS A 545 -2.35 -15.78 5.72
N MET A 546 -1.83 -15.21 4.63
CA MET A 546 -2.50 -15.22 3.31
C MET A 546 -2.63 -16.64 2.74
N ARG A 547 -1.62 -17.50 2.92
CA ARG A 547 -1.71 -18.92 2.55
C ARG A 547 -2.78 -19.66 3.34
N GLN A 548 -2.89 -19.41 4.64
CA GLN A 548 -3.91 -20.02 5.48
C GLN A 548 -5.32 -19.55 5.05
N GLN A 549 -5.53 -18.26 4.82
CA GLN A 549 -6.79 -17.73 4.30
C GLN A 549 -7.15 -18.31 2.92
N ALA A 550 -6.17 -18.47 2.01
CA ALA A 550 -6.36 -19.11 0.72
C ALA A 550 -6.74 -20.60 0.84
N GLN A 551 -6.21 -21.30 1.86
CA GLN A 551 -6.58 -22.69 2.14
C GLN A 551 -7.98 -22.82 2.75
N GLU A 552 -8.34 -21.93 3.67
CA GLU A 552 -9.68 -21.87 4.29
C GLU A 552 -10.77 -21.52 3.26
N THR A 553 -10.51 -20.54 2.38
CA THR A 553 -11.43 -20.21 1.27
C THR A 553 -11.54 -21.32 0.25
N LYS A 554 -10.45 -22.02 -0.10
CA LYS A 554 -10.50 -23.21 -0.97
C LYS A 554 -11.35 -24.32 -0.37
N GLN A 555 -11.20 -24.62 0.94
CA GLN A 555 -12.03 -25.59 1.63
C GLN A 555 -13.50 -25.17 1.74
N PHE A 556 -13.79 -23.86 1.77
CA PHE A 556 -15.16 -23.35 1.71
C PHE A 556 -15.77 -23.55 0.32
N ILE A 557 -15.02 -23.25 -0.75
CA ILE A 557 -15.45 -23.49 -2.14
C ILE A 557 -15.72 -24.97 -2.38
N GLU A 558 -14.81 -25.87 -1.99
CA GLU A 558 -14.99 -27.32 -2.12
C GLU A 558 -16.25 -27.84 -1.38
N LYS A 559 -16.65 -27.21 -0.26
CA LYS A 559 -17.90 -27.52 0.44
C LYS A 559 -19.13 -27.01 -0.31
N GLN A 560 -19.06 -25.79 -0.85
CA GLN A 560 -20.16 -25.20 -1.64
C GLN A 560 -20.39 -25.96 -2.95
N GLU A 561 -19.33 -26.34 -3.68
CA GLU A 561 -19.41 -27.20 -4.88
C GLU A 561 -20.05 -28.56 -4.55
N ALA A 562 -19.73 -29.15 -3.39
CA ALA A 562 -20.34 -30.39 -2.92
C ALA A 562 -21.81 -30.22 -2.48
N GLU A 563 -22.24 -29.03 -2.06
CA GLU A 563 -23.65 -28.70 -1.79
C GLU A 563 -24.41 -28.44 -3.09
N GLU A 564 -23.83 -27.71 -4.04
CA GLU A 564 -24.38 -27.50 -5.38
C GLU A 564 -24.62 -28.83 -6.09
N CYS A 565 -23.65 -29.75 -6.09
CA CYS A 565 -23.81 -31.08 -6.67
C CYS A 565 -24.97 -31.88 -6.04
N LYS A 566 -25.23 -31.73 -4.74
CA LYS A 566 -26.38 -32.36 -4.06
C LYS A 566 -27.69 -31.70 -4.49
N LEU A 567 -27.73 -30.38 -4.54
CA LEU A 567 -28.92 -29.62 -4.95
C LEU A 567 -29.29 -29.91 -6.41
N LEU A 568 -28.32 -29.94 -7.33
CA LEU A 568 -28.51 -30.32 -8.73
C LEU A 568 -29.06 -31.74 -8.86
N LYS A 569 -28.58 -32.69 -8.04
CA LYS A 569 -29.11 -34.05 -8.00
C LYS A 569 -30.57 -34.08 -7.52
N ILE A 570 -30.92 -33.35 -6.46
CA ILE A 570 -32.30 -33.23 -5.96
C ILE A 570 -33.21 -32.59 -7.02
N ILE A 571 -32.74 -31.55 -7.72
CA ILE A 571 -33.49 -30.93 -8.83
C ILE A 571 -33.76 -31.96 -9.94
N ALA A 572 -32.74 -32.73 -10.37
CA ALA A 572 -32.92 -33.76 -11.39
C ALA A 572 -33.90 -34.88 -10.96
N GLU A 573 -33.85 -35.31 -9.69
CA GLU A 573 -34.79 -36.29 -9.13
C GLU A 573 -36.23 -35.75 -9.07
N THR A 574 -36.42 -34.49 -8.64
CA THR A 574 -37.74 -33.85 -8.59
C THR A 574 -38.31 -33.53 -9.98
N ASP A 575 -37.47 -33.16 -10.95
CA ASP A 575 -37.88 -32.98 -12.36
C ASP A 575 -38.32 -34.31 -12.98
N ALA A 576 -37.61 -35.41 -12.72
CA ALA A 576 -37.97 -36.74 -13.18
C ALA A 576 -39.32 -37.21 -12.59
N GLU A 577 -39.52 -36.99 -11.28
CA GLU A 577 -40.78 -37.31 -10.61
C GLU A 577 -41.94 -36.43 -11.11
N ARG A 578 -41.71 -35.13 -11.36
CA ARG A 578 -42.70 -34.25 -12.00
C ARG A 578 -43.11 -34.75 -13.39
N ILE A 579 -42.15 -35.22 -14.20
CA ILE A 579 -42.43 -35.80 -15.53
C ILE A 579 -43.26 -37.08 -15.40
N ARG A 580 -42.96 -37.93 -14.40
CA ARG A 580 -43.73 -39.14 -14.10
C ARG A 580 -45.18 -38.80 -13.72
N GLN A 581 -45.38 -37.93 -12.73
CA GLN A 581 -46.71 -37.52 -12.27
C GLN A 581 -47.54 -36.88 -13.39
N LYS A 582 -46.91 -36.13 -14.30
CA LYS A 582 -47.58 -35.59 -15.48
C LYS A 582 -48.09 -36.70 -16.41
N ARG A 583 -47.30 -37.76 -16.66
CA ARG A 583 -47.74 -38.90 -17.48
C ARG A 583 -48.89 -39.67 -16.83
N GLU A 584 -48.85 -39.85 -15.51
CA GLU A 584 -49.92 -40.49 -14.74
C GLU A 584 -51.21 -39.64 -14.80
N LEU A 585 -51.11 -38.31 -14.70
CA LEU A 585 -52.24 -37.39 -14.90
C LEU A 585 -52.80 -37.44 -16.34
N ASP A 586 -51.94 -37.43 -17.35
CA ASP A 586 -52.35 -37.51 -18.76
C ASP A 586 -53.07 -38.84 -19.05
N GLN A 587 -52.64 -39.96 -18.43
CA GLN A 587 -53.35 -41.23 -18.49
C GLN A 587 -54.74 -41.15 -17.83
N VAL A 588 -54.85 -40.61 -16.62
CA VAL A 588 -56.14 -40.46 -15.91
C VAL A 588 -57.10 -39.54 -16.69
N ILE A 589 -56.59 -38.51 -17.37
CA ILE A 589 -57.37 -37.66 -18.28
C ILE A 589 -57.89 -38.49 -19.46
N SER A 590 -57.04 -39.30 -20.10
CA SER A 590 -57.45 -40.17 -21.21
C SER A 590 -58.49 -41.22 -20.77
N GLU A 591 -58.36 -41.81 -19.58
CA GLU A 591 -59.34 -42.75 -19.03
C GLU A 591 -60.67 -42.07 -18.72
N ARG A 592 -60.64 -40.88 -18.11
CA ARG A 592 -61.82 -40.03 -17.86
C ARG A 592 -62.55 -39.70 -19.16
N ASP A 593 -61.83 -39.33 -20.21
CA ASP A 593 -62.44 -38.89 -21.48
C ASP A 593 -62.99 -40.08 -22.28
N LEU A 594 -62.36 -41.25 -22.19
CA LEU A 594 -62.91 -42.51 -22.69
C LEU A 594 -64.21 -42.88 -21.95
N LEU A 595 -64.21 -42.85 -20.61
CA LEU A 595 -65.40 -43.14 -19.80
C LEU A 595 -66.52 -42.12 -20.03
N GLY A 596 -66.21 -40.83 -20.16
CA GLY A 596 -67.16 -39.79 -20.52
C GLY A 596 -67.80 -40.04 -21.89
N THR A 597 -67.00 -40.42 -22.89
CA THR A 597 -67.48 -40.81 -24.22
C THR A 597 -68.38 -42.05 -24.18
N GLN A 598 -68.04 -43.04 -23.35
CA GLN A 598 -68.89 -44.23 -23.14
C GLN A 598 -70.21 -43.86 -22.46
N LEU A 599 -70.18 -43.00 -21.44
CA LEU A 599 -71.36 -42.54 -20.70
C LEU A 599 -72.33 -41.78 -21.59
N VAL A 600 -71.84 -40.86 -22.44
CA VAL A 600 -72.66 -40.15 -23.44
C VAL A 600 -73.36 -41.16 -24.37
N LYS A 601 -72.61 -42.10 -24.98
CA LYS A 601 -73.18 -43.14 -25.85
C LYS A 601 -74.23 -44.01 -25.14
N ARG A 602 -74.06 -44.30 -23.85
CA ARG A 602 -75.05 -45.05 -23.05
C ARG A 602 -76.29 -44.22 -22.72
N ASN A 603 -76.13 -42.92 -22.44
CA ASN A 603 -77.25 -42.00 -22.23
C ASN A 603 -78.07 -41.81 -23.52
N ASP A 604 -77.43 -41.69 -24.68
CA ASP A 604 -78.12 -41.63 -25.98
C ASP A 604 -78.90 -42.92 -26.27
N ALA A 605 -78.29 -44.09 -26.00
CA ALA A 605 -78.98 -45.38 -26.13
C ALA A 605 -80.17 -45.51 -25.16
N LEU A 606 -80.04 -45.04 -23.91
CA LEU A 606 -81.15 -44.98 -22.95
C LEU A 606 -82.27 -44.04 -23.42
N LYS A 607 -81.93 -42.86 -23.96
CA LYS A 607 -82.90 -41.91 -24.52
C LYS A 607 -83.68 -42.51 -25.70
N LEU A 608 -83.00 -43.22 -26.59
CA LEU A 608 -83.63 -43.97 -27.69
C LEU A 608 -84.56 -45.08 -27.18
N LEU A 609 -84.18 -45.79 -26.12
CA LEU A 609 -85.03 -46.79 -25.48
C LEU A 609 -86.27 -46.17 -24.82
N TYR A 610 -86.13 -45.04 -24.13
CA TYR A 610 -87.28 -44.34 -23.54
C TYR A 610 -88.28 -43.85 -24.60
N GLU A 611 -87.82 -43.26 -25.71
CA GLU A 611 -88.72 -42.89 -26.80
C GLU A 611 -89.36 -44.12 -27.46
N LYS A 612 -88.62 -45.24 -27.60
CA LYS A 612 -89.20 -46.51 -28.09
C LYS A 612 -90.31 -47.04 -27.17
N ILE A 613 -90.09 -47.04 -25.85
CA ILE A 613 -91.09 -47.44 -24.85
C ILE A 613 -92.33 -46.54 -24.93
N LYS A 614 -92.13 -45.21 -25.02
CA LYS A 614 -93.20 -44.22 -25.13
C LYS A 614 -94.03 -44.39 -26.42
N ILE A 615 -93.39 -44.70 -27.54
CA ILE A 615 -94.07 -45.05 -28.80
C ILE A 615 -94.86 -46.35 -28.64
N GLN A 616 -94.25 -47.40 -28.08
CA GLN A 616 -94.92 -48.69 -27.85
C GLN A 616 -96.13 -48.55 -26.92
N GLN A 617 -96.03 -47.77 -25.85
CA GLN A 617 -97.13 -47.50 -24.92
C GLN A 617 -98.24 -46.66 -25.58
N SER A 618 -97.90 -45.70 -26.44
CA SER A 618 -98.91 -44.98 -27.24
C SER A 618 -99.65 -45.90 -28.22
N ILE A 619 -98.95 -46.85 -28.85
CA ILE A 619 -99.55 -47.86 -29.72
C ILE A 619 -100.45 -48.81 -28.91
N MET A 620 -99.99 -49.27 -27.74
CA MET A 620 -100.75 -50.15 -26.85
C MET A 620 -102.05 -49.47 -26.38
N ASN A 621 -101.97 -48.24 -25.88
CA ASN A 621 -103.15 -47.47 -25.45
C ASN A 621 -104.17 -47.26 -26.59
N LYS A 622 -103.72 -47.08 -27.84
CA LYS A 622 -104.61 -47.03 -29.01
C LYS A 622 -105.22 -48.40 -29.32
N GLY A 623 -104.43 -49.47 -29.21
CA GLY A 623 -104.91 -50.85 -29.35
C GLY A 623 -105.98 -51.21 -28.31
N ASP A 624 -105.75 -50.86 -27.04
CA ASP A 624 -106.70 -51.05 -25.94
C ASP A 624 -108.00 -50.28 -26.16
N LEU A 625 -107.90 -49.02 -26.63
CA LEU A 625 -109.07 -48.21 -26.97
C LEU A 625 -109.89 -48.86 -28.09
N HIS A 626 -109.24 -49.24 -29.20
CA HIS A 626 -109.92 -49.94 -30.30
C HIS A 626 -110.47 -51.32 -29.89
N TYR A 627 -109.80 -52.06 -29.01
CA TYR A 627 -110.31 -53.31 -28.47
C TYR A 627 -111.58 -53.06 -27.64
N ASN A 628 -111.58 -52.06 -26.77
CA ASN A 628 -112.76 -51.68 -25.98
C ASN A 628 -113.94 -51.22 -26.85
N GLU A 629 -113.69 -50.44 -27.91
CA GLU A 629 -114.70 -50.09 -28.92
C GLU A 629 -115.34 -51.36 -29.51
N ARG A 630 -114.54 -52.36 -29.92
CA ARG A 630 -115.05 -53.63 -30.47
C ARG A 630 -115.77 -54.50 -29.44
N VAL A 631 -115.36 -54.46 -28.17
CA VAL A 631 -116.09 -55.13 -27.09
C VAL A 631 -117.47 -54.51 -26.88
N GLU A 632 -117.59 -53.18 -26.97
CA GLU A 632 -118.88 -52.49 -26.87
C GLU A 632 -119.75 -52.72 -28.11
N ASP A 633 -119.19 -52.70 -29.33
CA ASP A 633 -119.90 -53.13 -30.56
C ASP A 633 -120.50 -54.54 -30.38
N ILE A 634 -119.70 -55.49 -29.89
CA ILE A 634 -120.15 -56.86 -29.61
C ILE A 634 -121.23 -56.87 -28.51
N ARG A 635 -121.17 -55.98 -27.51
CA ARG A 635 -122.20 -55.86 -26.47
C ARG A 635 -123.51 -55.34 -27.04
N LEU A 636 -123.47 -54.32 -27.89
CA LEU A 636 -124.62 -53.76 -28.60
C LEU A 636 -125.26 -54.79 -29.54
N LEU A 637 -124.46 -55.51 -30.34
CA LEU A 637 -124.95 -56.60 -31.19
C LEU A 637 -125.60 -57.73 -30.37
N LYS A 638 -125.03 -58.10 -29.22
CA LYS A 638 -125.64 -59.09 -28.29
C LYS A 638 -126.97 -58.58 -27.70
N LEU A 639 -127.12 -57.28 -27.46
CA LEU A 639 -128.38 -56.69 -27.01
C LEU A 639 -129.44 -56.70 -28.14
N GLU A 640 -129.05 -56.35 -29.36
CA GLU A 640 -129.98 -56.38 -30.52
C GLU A 640 -130.41 -57.81 -30.84
N ILE A 641 -129.51 -58.80 -30.78
CA ILE A 641 -129.87 -60.24 -30.88
C ILE A 641 -130.88 -60.64 -29.78
N LYS A 642 -130.73 -60.14 -28.54
CA LYS A 642 -131.70 -60.38 -27.46
C LYS A 642 -133.06 -59.72 -27.74
N LYS A 643 -133.06 -58.50 -28.31
CA LYS A 643 -134.27 -57.78 -28.72
C LYS A 643 -135.00 -58.53 -29.83
N GLN A 644 -134.33 -58.87 -30.92
CA GLN A 644 -134.90 -59.64 -32.03
C GLN A 644 -135.41 -61.03 -31.59
N LYS A 645 -134.71 -61.70 -30.66
CA LYS A 645 -135.21 -62.96 -30.05
C LYS A 645 -136.50 -62.75 -29.24
N ARG A 646 -136.63 -61.64 -28.49
CA ARG A 646 -137.86 -61.28 -27.77
C ARG A 646 -138.99 -60.97 -28.76
N GLU A 647 -138.74 -60.15 -29.78
CA GLU A 647 -139.70 -59.82 -30.84
C GLU A 647 -140.18 -61.09 -31.55
N LYS A 648 -139.27 -61.99 -31.97
CA LYS A 648 -139.63 -63.31 -32.51
C LYS A 648 -140.49 -64.13 -31.55
N THR A 649 -140.21 -64.08 -30.24
CA THR A 649 -141.00 -64.82 -29.23
C THR A 649 -142.40 -64.24 -29.08
N VAL A 650 -142.54 -62.90 -29.13
CA VAL A 650 -143.85 -62.22 -29.12
C VAL A 650 -144.62 -62.52 -30.41
N LEU A 651 -143.97 -62.44 -31.58
CA LEU A 651 -144.57 -62.78 -32.87
C LEU A 651 -145.00 -64.26 -32.94
N ASN A 652 -144.22 -65.19 -32.39
CA ASN A 652 -144.63 -66.59 -32.30
C ASN A 652 -145.89 -66.76 -31.43
N LYS A 653 -146.05 -65.98 -30.35
CA LYS A 653 -147.28 -65.96 -29.54
C LYS A 653 -148.46 -65.32 -30.27
N THR A 654 -148.24 -64.28 -31.08
CA THR A 654 -149.34 -63.74 -31.90
C THR A 654 -149.74 -64.74 -33.00
N VAL A 655 -148.80 -65.50 -33.55
CA VAL A 655 -149.08 -66.57 -34.53
C VAL A 655 -149.85 -67.74 -33.90
N SER A 656 -149.58 -68.16 -32.66
CA SER A 656 -150.41 -69.20 -32.00
C SER A 656 -151.87 -68.74 -31.87
N ASN A 657 -152.08 -67.47 -31.52
CA ASN A 657 -153.43 -66.90 -31.41
C ASN A 657 -154.14 -66.78 -32.78
N VAL A 658 -153.44 -66.86 -33.93
CA VAL A 658 -154.09 -66.84 -35.25
C VAL A 658 -154.96 -68.07 -35.47
N GLU A 659 -154.58 -69.23 -34.92
CA GLU A 659 -155.37 -70.45 -35.11
C GLU A 659 -156.61 -70.45 -34.21
N ASP A 660 -156.51 -69.95 -32.98
CA ASP A 660 -157.66 -69.69 -32.11
C ASP A 660 -158.61 -68.66 -32.74
N LEU A 661 -158.07 -67.55 -33.25
CA LEU A 661 -158.85 -66.53 -33.98
C LEU A 661 -159.47 -67.08 -35.28
N ARG A 662 -158.84 -68.05 -35.95
CA ARG A 662 -159.46 -68.76 -37.09
C ARG A 662 -160.59 -69.68 -36.66
N GLN A 663 -160.44 -70.36 -35.52
CA GLN A 663 -161.52 -71.15 -34.95
C GLN A 663 -162.67 -70.27 -34.47
N GLU A 664 -162.39 -69.11 -33.85
CA GLU A 664 -163.40 -68.08 -33.55
C GLU A 664 -164.04 -67.54 -34.83
N VAL A 665 -163.29 -67.25 -35.90
CA VAL A 665 -163.88 -66.82 -37.18
C VAL A 665 -164.74 -67.92 -37.80
N LEU A 666 -164.34 -69.19 -37.75
CA LEU A 666 -165.15 -70.32 -38.23
C LEU A 666 -166.38 -70.59 -37.33
N HIS A 667 -166.25 -70.36 -36.02
CA HIS A 667 -167.36 -70.42 -35.07
C HIS A 667 -168.32 -69.27 -35.34
N MET A 668 -167.85 -68.02 -35.37
CA MET A 668 -168.61 -66.82 -35.72
C MET A 668 -169.18 -66.87 -37.14
N GLN A 669 -168.57 -67.58 -38.09
CA GLN A 669 -169.18 -67.87 -39.39
C GLN A 669 -170.32 -68.88 -39.29
N ARG A 670 -170.19 -69.95 -38.48
CA ARG A 670 -171.30 -70.89 -38.21
C ARG A 670 -172.43 -70.24 -37.41
N GLU A 671 -172.09 -69.44 -36.41
CA GLU A 671 -173.00 -68.60 -35.62
C GLU A 671 -173.67 -67.58 -36.54
N LEU A 672 -172.95 -66.88 -37.42
CA LEU A 672 -173.53 -65.99 -38.43
C LEU A 672 -174.35 -66.75 -39.47
N GLN A 673 -174.03 -68.01 -39.81
CA GLN A 673 -174.86 -68.83 -40.69
C GLN A 673 -176.19 -69.16 -39.98
N ARG A 674 -176.11 -69.61 -38.72
CA ARG A 674 -177.25 -69.89 -37.84
C ARG A 674 -178.09 -68.65 -37.63
N GLU A 675 -177.48 -67.54 -37.26
CA GLU A 675 -178.09 -66.23 -37.08
C GLU A 675 -178.48 -65.57 -38.41
N ARG A 676 -178.06 -66.05 -39.59
CA ARG A 676 -178.67 -65.66 -40.88
C ARG A 676 -179.91 -66.48 -41.20
N THR A 677 -179.94 -67.77 -40.86
CA THR A 677 -181.21 -68.54 -40.86
C THR A 677 -182.16 -68.03 -39.80
N ARG A 678 -181.65 -67.64 -38.63
CA ARG A 678 -182.42 -67.06 -37.54
C ARG A 678 -182.83 -65.64 -37.85
N CYS A 679 -181.98 -64.80 -38.45
CA CYS A 679 -182.37 -63.49 -38.96
C CYS A 679 -183.29 -63.58 -40.17
N ARG A 680 -183.39 -64.68 -40.91
CA ARG A 680 -184.51 -64.86 -41.86
C ARG A 680 -185.81 -65.16 -41.12
N ALA A 681 -185.80 -66.15 -40.22
CA ALA A 681 -186.96 -66.45 -39.37
C ALA A 681 -187.37 -65.27 -38.47
N LEU A 682 -186.41 -64.43 -38.08
CA LEU A 682 -186.59 -63.20 -37.33
C LEU A 682 -186.78 -61.99 -38.24
N GLU A 683 -186.50 -62.02 -39.55
CA GLU A 683 -186.95 -60.99 -40.50
C GLU A 683 -188.45 -61.18 -40.77
N ASP A 684 -188.93 -62.43 -40.75
CA ASP A 684 -190.36 -62.75 -40.69
C ASP A 684 -191.00 -62.24 -39.37
N GLU A 685 -190.30 -62.32 -38.22
CA GLU A 685 -190.76 -61.76 -36.93
C GLU A 685 -190.46 -60.24 -36.74
N LEU A 686 -189.49 -59.66 -37.45
CA LEU A 686 -189.10 -58.23 -37.42
C LEU A 686 -190.04 -57.35 -38.28
N ASN A 687 -191.27 -57.82 -38.47
CA ASN A 687 -192.42 -56.94 -38.59
C ASN A 687 -192.72 -56.16 -37.28
N ASN A 688 -191.95 -56.35 -36.19
CA ASN A 688 -191.92 -55.38 -35.07
C ASN A 688 -190.55 -55.34 -34.32
N PRO A 689 -189.93 -54.16 -34.06
CA PRO A 689 -188.51 -54.04 -33.62
C PRO A 689 -188.30 -53.55 -32.16
N LEU A 690 -187.02 -53.42 -31.68
CA LEU A 690 -186.48 -52.24 -30.89
C LEU A 690 -185.01 -52.34 -30.31
N ASN A 691 -184.09 -51.47 -30.82
CA ASN A 691 -182.95 -50.65 -30.26
C ASN A 691 -182.36 -50.72 -28.79
N VAL A 692 -181.14 -50.23 -28.40
CA VAL A 692 -179.77 -49.97 -29.01
C VAL A 692 -178.69 -49.39 -27.97
N HIS A 693 -177.37 -49.38 -28.28
CA HIS A 693 -176.21 -48.61 -27.66
C HIS A 693 -175.61 -49.06 -26.26
N ARG A 694 -174.50 -48.54 -25.62
CA ARG A 694 -173.66 -47.29 -25.73
C ARG A 694 -172.11 -47.40 -25.37
N TRP A 695 -171.50 -46.54 -24.50
CA TRP A 695 -170.03 -46.28 -24.24
C TRP A 695 -169.67 -45.82 -22.77
N ARG A 696 -168.36 -45.66 -22.33
CA ARG A 696 -167.60 -44.37 -21.98
C ARG A 696 -166.18 -44.48 -21.26
N LYS A 697 -165.43 -43.34 -21.16
CA LYS A 697 -164.04 -43.01 -20.64
C LYS A 697 -163.95 -42.37 -19.21
N LEU A 698 -162.72 -42.12 -18.64
CA LEU A 698 -162.31 -40.88 -17.87
C LEU A 698 -160.76 -40.69 -17.61
N GLU A 699 -160.31 -39.55 -17.00
CA GLU A 699 -158.93 -38.95 -16.93
C GLU A 699 -158.55 -38.32 -15.53
N SER A 700 -157.27 -37.97 -15.22
CA SER A 700 -156.79 -36.78 -14.41
C SER A 700 -155.23 -36.63 -14.23
N THR A 701 -154.75 -35.55 -13.56
CA THR A 701 -153.33 -35.00 -13.48
C THR A 701 -153.03 -34.32 -12.11
N ASP A 702 -151.76 -34.03 -11.69
CA ASP A 702 -151.41 -32.97 -10.67
C ASP A 702 -149.88 -32.60 -10.51
N PRO A 703 -149.47 -31.51 -9.77
CA PRO A 703 -148.16 -30.80 -9.90
C PRO A 703 -147.21 -30.74 -8.65
N ASN A 704 -145.88 -30.52 -8.84
CA ASN A 704 -144.93 -30.21 -7.73
C ASN A 704 -143.53 -29.60 -8.09
N THR A 705 -143.39 -28.75 -9.12
CA THR A 705 -142.05 -28.40 -9.69
C THR A 705 -141.37 -27.09 -9.24
N PHE A 706 -142.10 -26.12 -8.67
CA PHE A 706 -141.55 -24.75 -8.47
C PHE A 706 -140.62 -24.61 -7.24
N GLU A 707 -140.94 -25.27 -6.12
CA GLU A 707 -140.16 -25.15 -4.87
C GLU A 707 -138.74 -25.72 -4.97
N LEU A 708 -138.55 -26.77 -5.79
CA LEU A 708 -137.23 -27.38 -6.02
C LEU A 708 -136.23 -26.39 -6.63
N ILE A 709 -136.70 -25.52 -7.54
CA ILE A 709 -135.86 -24.63 -8.34
C ILE A 709 -135.25 -23.51 -7.48
N GLN A 710 -136.03 -22.93 -6.55
CA GLN A 710 -135.51 -21.89 -5.65
C GLN A 710 -134.38 -22.39 -4.74
N LYS A 711 -134.45 -23.67 -4.33
CA LYS A 711 -133.46 -24.29 -3.42
C LYS A 711 -132.12 -24.57 -4.11
N ILE A 712 -132.12 -24.78 -5.43
CA ILE A 712 -130.90 -24.95 -6.24
C ILE A 712 -130.14 -23.62 -6.36
N HIS A 713 -130.84 -22.51 -6.64
CA HIS A 713 -130.21 -21.19 -6.85
C HIS A 713 -129.62 -20.53 -5.59
N SER A 714 -129.96 -20.99 -4.38
CA SER A 714 -129.30 -20.51 -3.14
C SER A 714 -128.00 -21.26 -2.85
N LEU A 715 -128.00 -22.59 -3.07
CA LEU A 715 -126.82 -23.44 -2.90
C LEU A 715 -125.71 -23.11 -3.91
N GLN A 716 -126.05 -22.87 -5.18
CA GLN A 716 -125.08 -22.50 -6.22
C GLN A 716 -124.32 -21.21 -5.89
N ARG A 717 -125.00 -20.16 -5.39
CA ARG A 717 -124.35 -18.90 -5.00
C ARG A 717 -123.38 -19.06 -3.83
N ARG A 718 -123.71 -19.93 -2.86
CA ARG A 718 -122.83 -20.22 -1.72
C ARG A 718 -121.60 -21.05 -2.13
N LEU A 719 -121.75 -21.93 -3.12
CA LEU A 719 -120.64 -22.71 -3.68
C LEU A 719 -119.65 -21.81 -4.42
N ILE A 720 -120.12 -20.91 -5.29
CA ILE A 720 -119.27 -19.98 -6.06
C ILE A 720 -118.39 -19.13 -5.13
N ALA A 721 -118.99 -18.52 -4.09
CA ALA A 721 -118.25 -17.71 -3.12
C ALA A 721 -117.15 -18.50 -2.40
N LYS A 722 -117.42 -19.75 -2.00
CA LYS A 722 -116.38 -20.62 -1.39
C LYS A 722 -115.32 -21.11 -2.37
N THR A 723 -115.65 -21.19 -3.66
CA THR A 723 -114.67 -21.55 -4.70
C THR A 723 -113.68 -20.40 -4.94
N GLN A 724 -114.14 -19.14 -4.92
CA GLN A 724 -113.25 -17.97 -5.02
C GLN A 724 -112.30 -17.86 -3.81
N GLU A 725 -112.77 -18.09 -2.59
CA GLU A 725 -111.92 -18.03 -1.38
C GLU A 725 -110.82 -19.11 -1.37
N VAL A 726 -111.05 -20.26 -2.02
CA VAL A 726 -110.03 -21.30 -2.21
C VAL A 726 -108.98 -20.84 -3.23
N VAL A 727 -109.40 -20.29 -4.37
CA VAL A 727 -108.49 -19.79 -5.42
C VAL A 727 -107.61 -18.64 -4.91
N GLU A 728 -108.15 -17.72 -4.11
CA GLU A 728 -107.36 -16.65 -3.47
C GLU A 728 -106.30 -17.21 -2.50
N LYS A 729 -106.64 -18.26 -1.73
CA LYS A 729 -105.70 -18.92 -0.82
C LYS A 729 -104.65 -19.75 -1.56
N GLU A 730 -105.01 -20.43 -2.64
CA GLU A 730 -104.04 -21.14 -3.51
C GLU A 730 -103.05 -20.16 -4.17
N LEU A 731 -103.51 -18.99 -4.61
CA LEU A 731 -102.64 -17.95 -5.17
C LEU A 731 -101.64 -17.43 -4.12
N GLN A 732 -102.10 -17.12 -2.91
CA GLN A 732 -101.22 -16.72 -1.80
C GLN A 732 -100.21 -17.82 -1.43
N LEU A 733 -100.61 -19.09 -1.53
CA LEU A 733 -99.73 -20.22 -1.23
C LEU A 733 -98.64 -20.37 -2.31
N GLN A 734 -98.98 -20.23 -3.60
CA GLN A 734 -98.01 -20.20 -4.70
C GLN A 734 -97.02 -19.02 -4.60
N GLU A 735 -97.47 -17.83 -4.19
CA GLU A 735 -96.58 -16.70 -3.94
C GLU A 735 -95.60 -16.98 -2.79
N LYS A 736 -96.08 -17.57 -1.68
CA LYS A 736 -95.22 -17.96 -0.55
C LYS A 736 -94.25 -19.09 -0.91
N GLU A 737 -94.66 -20.06 -1.73
CA GLU A 737 -93.77 -21.11 -2.23
C GLU A 737 -92.67 -20.56 -3.15
N LYS A 738 -93.01 -19.64 -4.06
CA LYS A 738 -92.00 -18.92 -4.87
C LYS A 738 -91.00 -18.19 -3.98
N LEU A 739 -91.49 -17.39 -3.03
CA LEU A 739 -90.62 -16.65 -2.11
C LEU A 739 -89.72 -17.58 -1.29
N TYR A 740 -90.25 -18.73 -0.85
CA TYR A 740 -89.49 -19.75 -0.12
C TYR A 740 -88.41 -20.40 -1.00
N VAL A 741 -88.72 -20.74 -2.25
CA VAL A 741 -87.75 -21.32 -3.20
C VAL A 741 -86.67 -20.31 -3.59
N GLU A 742 -87.01 -19.03 -3.72
CA GLU A 742 -86.07 -17.92 -3.96
C GLU A 742 -85.16 -17.68 -2.75
N LEU A 743 -85.70 -17.59 -1.53
CA LEU A 743 -84.88 -17.52 -0.31
C LEU A 743 -83.97 -18.75 -0.17
N LYS A 744 -84.45 -19.95 -0.50
CA LYS A 744 -83.67 -21.19 -0.46
C LYS A 744 -82.54 -21.19 -1.49
N HIS A 745 -82.74 -20.60 -2.67
CA HIS A 745 -81.67 -20.38 -3.66
C HIS A 745 -80.67 -19.32 -3.21
N ILE A 746 -81.10 -18.26 -2.52
CA ILE A 746 -80.22 -17.23 -1.98
C ILE A 746 -79.36 -17.80 -0.84
N LEU A 747 -79.97 -18.53 0.10
CA LEU A 747 -79.26 -19.23 1.18
C LEU A 747 -78.28 -20.30 0.65
N ALA A 748 -78.66 -21.07 -0.38
CA ALA A 748 -77.76 -22.02 -1.03
C ALA A 748 -76.62 -21.34 -1.84
N ARG A 749 -76.70 -20.03 -2.09
CA ARG A 749 -75.65 -19.23 -2.75
C ARG A 749 -74.79 -18.43 -1.77
N GLN A 750 -75.15 -18.35 -0.49
CA GLN A 750 -74.27 -17.77 0.51
C GLN A 750 -73.15 -18.77 0.86
N PRO A 751 -71.86 -18.40 0.72
CA PRO A 751 -70.79 -19.24 1.21
C PRO A 751 -70.93 -19.41 2.72
N GLY A 752 -70.90 -20.67 3.20
CA GLY A 752 -70.91 -20.95 4.64
C GLY A 752 -69.74 -20.26 5.37
N PRO A 753 -69.80 -20.10 6.70
CA PRO A 753 -68.77 -19.39 7.46
C PRO A 753 -67.35 -19.92 7.18
N GLU A 754 -67.21 -21.24 7.02
CA GLU A 754 -65.95 -21.90 6.68
C GLU A 754 -65.40 -21.49 5.30
N ALA A 755 -66.26 -21.17 4.33
CA ALA A 755 -65.87 -20.67 3.00
C ALA A 755 -65.55 -19.17 3.03
N ALA A 756 -66.21 -18.38 3.89
CA ALA A 756 -65.86 -16.99 4.14
C ALA A 756 -64.49 -16.87 4.84
N GLU A 757 -64.20 -17.71 5.83
CA GLU A 757 -62.88 -17.79 6.46
C GLU A 757 -61.79 -18.22 5.48
N LYS A 758 -62.01 -19.28 4.68
CA LYS A 758 -61.08 -19.69 3.62
C LYS A 758 -60.82 -18.56 2.61
N LEU A 759 -61.85 -17.81 2.24
CA LEU A 759 -61.71 -16.66 1.33
C LEU A 759 -60.94 -15.49 1.99
N GLN A 760 -61.11 -15.26 3.30
CA GLN A 760 -60.32 -14.28 4.06
C GLN A 760 -58.84 -14.69 4.17
N VAL A 761 -58.56 -15.98 4.41
CA VAL A 761 -57.20 -16.55 4.39
C VAL A 761 -56.59 -16.39 3.01
N TYR A 762 -57.27 -16.80 1.93
CA TYR A 762 -56.77 -16.63 0.57
C TYR A 762 -56.56 -15.16 0.20
N GLN A 763 -57.39 -14.22 0.67
CA GLN A 763 -57.14 -12.79 0.47
C GLN A 763 -55.89 -12.29 1.22
N ARG A 764 -55.59 -12.80 2.43
CA ARG A 764 -54.33 -12.50 3.13
C ARG A 764 -53.13 -13.09 2.38
N THR A 765 -53.18 -14.37 2.02
CA THR A 765 -52.11 -15.04 1.27
C THR A 765 -51.89 -14.37 -0.09
N LEU A 766 -52.94 -13.94 -0.78
CA LEU A 766 -52.83 -13.20 -2.05
C LEU A 766 -52.17 -11.82 -1.85
N ARG A 767 -52.50 -11.10 -0.78
CA ARG A 767 -51.83 -9.81 -0.43
C ARG A 767 -50.36 -10.00 -0.10
N GLU A 768 -50.02 -11.04 0.67
CA GLU A 768 -48.64 -11.40 1.00
C GLU A 768 -47.85 -11.82 -0.24
N LYS A 769 -48.43 -12.67 -1.11
CA LYS A 769 -47.83 -13.06 -2.38
C LYS A 769 -47.70 -11.88 -3.34
N THR A 770 -48.63 -10.93 -3.35
CA THR A 770 -48.52 -9.67 -4.10
C THR A 770 -47.39 -8.80 -3.56
N LYS A 771 -47.17 -8.77 -2.23
CA LYS A 771 -46.04 -8.06 -1.62
C LYS A 771 -44.70 -8.73 -1.95
N GLN A 772 -44.63 -10.06 -1.93
CA GLN A 772 -43.47 -10.83 -2.38
C GLN A 772 -43.17 -10.61 -3.87
N LEU A 773 -44.19 -10.62 -4.73
CA LEU A 773 -44.05 -10.29 -6.16
C LEU A 773 -43.51 -8.87 -6.38
N LYS A 774 -44.00 -7.88 -5.62
CA LYS A 774 -43.46 -6.51 -5.71
C LYS A 774 -42.00 -6.40 -5.25
N ALA A 775 -41.58 -7.16 -4.24
CA ALA A 775 -40.18 -7.24 -3.84
C ALA A 775 -39.32 -7.89 -4.94
N LEU A 776 -39.73 -9.06 -5.45
CA LEU A 776 -39.07 -9.75 -6.56
C LEU A 776 -39.02 -8.90 -7.84
N THR A 777 -40.04 -8.09 -8.12
CA THR A 777 -40.03 -7.16 -9.27
C THR A 777 -39.03 -6.02 -9.03
N ALA A 778 -38.90 -5.52 -7.80
CA ALA A 778 -37.90 -4.50 -7.49
C ALA A 778 -36.47 -5.06 -7.53
N GLU A 779 -36.26 -6.29 -7.06
CA GLU A 779 -34.99 -7.03 -7.17
C GLU A 779 -34.64 -7.32 -8.63
N LEU A 780 -35.62 -7.75 -9.45
CA LEU A 780 -35.44 -7.96 -10.88
C LEU A 780 -35.04 -6.66 -11.59
N ASN A 781 -35.78 -5.57 -11.36
CA ASN A 781 -35.46 -4.26 -11.96
C ASN A 781 -34.07 -3.76 -11.53
N MET A 782 -33.63 -4.04 -10.30
CA MET A 782 -32.28 -3.71 -9.83
C MET A 782 -31.22 -4.52 -10.58
N HIS A 783 -31.45 -5.82 -10.80
CA HIS A 783 -30.54 -6.68 -11.56
C HIS A 783 -30.55 -6.38 -13.07
N GLU A 784 -31.68 -5.96 -13.63
CA GLU A 784 -31.76 -5.45 -15.01
C GLU A 784 -30.93 -4.17 -15.17
N SER A 785 -31.06 -3.20 -14.25
CA SER A 785 -30.22 -2.00 -14.22
C SER A 785 -28.73 -2.34 -14.10
N GLN A 786 -28.35 -3.24 -13.20
CA GLN A 786 -26.97 -3.72 -13.07
C GLN A 786 -26.48 -4.40 -14.36
N SER A 787 -27.34 -5.16 -15.04
CA SER A 787 -26.98 -5.77 -16.34
C SER A 787 -26.83 -4.74 -17.46
N GLU A 788 -27.53 -3.61 -17.41
CA GLU A 788 -27.35 -2.50 -18.36
C GLU A 788 -26.06 -1.73 -18.07
N ASP A 789 -25.75 -1.45 -16.80
CA ASP A 789 -24.48 -0.86 -16.37
C ASP A 789 -23.28 -1.74 -16.80
N TYR A 790 -23.35 -3.05 -16.60
CA TYR A 790 -22.33 -3.98 -17.06
C TYR A 790 -22.21 -4.05 -18.59
N LYS A 791 -23.31 -3.96 -19.35
CA LYS A 791 -23.25 -3.87 -20.82
C LYS A 791 -22.53 -2.59 -21.25
N TYR A 792 -22.87 -1.45 -20.66
CA TYR A 792 -22.23 -0.17 -20.95
C TYR A 792 -20.73 -0.19 -20.61
N GLU A 793 -20.33 -0.80 -19.48
CA GLU A 793 -18.93 -0.94 -19.12
C GLU A 793 -18.17 -1.92 -20.04
N ILE A 794 -18.80 -3.01 -20.48
CA ILE A 794 -18.24 -3.91 -21.51
C ILE A 794 -18.05 -3.16 -22.84
N GLU A 795 -19.01 -2.35 -23.27
CA GLU A 795 -18.90 -1.53 -24.48
C GLU A 795 -17.79 -0.47 -24.37
N ARG A 796 -17.68 0.21 -23.21
CA ARG A 796 -16.59 1.15 -22.93
C ARG A 796 -15.23 0.48 -23.01
N LEU A 797 -15.05 -0.66 -22.32
CA LEU A 797 -13.82 -1.45 -22.34
C LEU A 797 -13.51 -2.01 -23.73
N ALA A 798 -14.51 -2.42 -24.52
CA ALA A 798 -14.32 -2.84 -25.90
C ALA A 798 -13.83 -1.67 -26.79
N HIS A 799 -14.34 -0.46 -26.57
CA HIS A 799 -13.91 0.74 -27.29
C HIS A 799 -12.49 1.17 -26.89
N GLU A 800 -12.17 1.15 -25.59
CA GLU A 800 -10.81 1.37 -25.06
C GLU A 800 -9.82 0.35 -25.64
N LEU A 801 -10.18 -0.94 -25.68
CA LEU A 801 -9.39 -2.00 -26.30
C LEU A 801 -9.19 -1.76 -27.82
N GLN A 802 -10.21 -1.23 -28.51
CA GLN A 802 -10.12 -0.89 -29.92
C GLN A 802 -9.18 0.30 -30.16
N GLU A 803 -9.21 1.33 -29.30
CA GLU A 803 -8.28 2.45 -29.32
C GLU A 803 -6.84 2.03 -29.00
N VAL A 804 -6.64 1.14 -28.02
CA VAL A 804 -5.33 0.54 -27.72
C VAL A 804 -4.82 -0.27 -28.92
N LYS A 805 -5.68 -1.06 -29.58
CA LYS A 805 -5.33 -1.77 -30.83
C LYS A 805 -4.96 -0.81 -31.96
N LYS A 806 -5.68 0.31 -32.15
CA LYS A 806 -5.32 1.35 -33.13
C LYS A 806 -3.95 1.97 -32.80
N LYS A 807 -3.71 2.36 -31.55
CA LYS A 807 -2.43 2.92 -31.09
C LYS A 807 -1.27 1.94 -31.28
N TYR A 808 -1.46 0.66 -30.93
CA TYR A 808 -0.48 -0.40 -31.14
C TYR A 808 -0.16 -0.63 -32.63
N LEU A 809 -1.19 -0.67 -33.49
CA LEU A 809 -0.99 -0.81 -34.95
C LEU A 809 -0.34 0.43 -35.56
N ALA A 810 -0.65 1.64 -35.08
CA ALA A 810 0.00 2.87 -35.50
C ALA A 810 1.48 2.92 -35.08
N GLN A 811 1.79 2.48 -33.85
CA GLN A 811 3.18 2.33 -33.39
C GLN A 811 3.92 1.30 -34.24
N LYS A 812 3.33 0.12 -34.48
CA LYS A 812 3.93 -0.93 -35.31
C LYS A 812 4.17 -0.49 -36.75
N ARG A 813 3.32 0.38 -37.32
CA ARG A 813 3.57 1.04 -38.62
C ARG A 813 4.75 2.00 -38.54
N LYS A 814 4.81 2.87 -37.53
CA LYS A 814 5.95 3.77 -37.31
C LYS A 814 7.27 2.99 -37.17
N ASP A 815 7.29 1.91 -36.39
CA ASP A 815 8.46 1.05 -36.21
C ASP A 815 8.86 0.30 -37.49
N GLN A 816 7.90 0.05 -38.40
CA GLN A 816 8.17 -0.52 -39.71
C GLN A 816 8.72 0.55 -40.68
N GLU A 817 8.11 1.73 -40.74
CA GLU A 817 8.61 2.89 -41.49
C GLU A 817 10.01 3.30 -41.02
N TYR A 818 10.31 3.19 -39.72
CA TYR A 818 11.64 3.45 -39.17
C TYR A 818 12.66 2.40 -39.64
N ARG A 819 12.30 1.10 -39.62
CA ARG A 819 13.16 0.02 -40.16
C ARG A 819 13.31 0.06 -41.68
N GLU A 820 12.32 0.55 -42.41
CA GLU A 820 12.42 0.79 -43.86
C GLU A 820 13.32 2.00 -44.14
N LYS A 821 13.26 3.06 -43.31
CA LYS A 821 14.23 4.18 -43.35
C LYS A 821 15.65 3.72 -43.04
N GLU A 822 15.87 2.93 -41.98
CA GLU A 822 17.18 2.34 -41.66
C GLU A 822 17.72 1.46 -42.80
N ARG A 823 16.86 0.64 -43.44
CA ARG A 823 17.25 -0.15 -44.62
C ARG A 823 17.61 0.73 -45.82
N SER A 824 16.89 1.82 -46.06
CA SER A 824 17.23 2.76 -47.14
C SER A 824 18.50 3.59 -46.86
N LEU A 825 18.79 3.89 -45.59
CA LEU A 825 20.05 4.50 -45.16
C LEU A 825 21.23 3.52 -45.25
N ALA A 826 21.03 2.25 -44.89
CA ALA A 826 22.03 1.19 -45.05
C ALA A 826 22.38 0.92 -46.53
N ALA A 827 21.43 1.11 -47.44
CA ALA A 827 21.64 0.98 -48.88
C ALA A 827 22.46 2.14 -49.50
N ALA A 828 22.64 3.26 -48.79
CA ALA A 828 23.41 4.41 -49.27
C ALA A 828 24.94 4.30 -49.01
N GLY A 829 25.41 3.20 -48.39
CA GLY A 829 26.75 3.08 -47.84
C GLY A 829 27.65 1.97 -48.39
N GLN A 830 27.29 1.28 -49.48
CA GLN A 830 28.14 0.24 -50.08
C GLN A 830 28.41 0.43 -51.58
N PRO A 831 29.66 0.23 -52.04
CA PRO A 831 30.03 0.38 -53.44
C PRO A 831 29.51 -0.77 -54.30
N VAL A 832 29.21 -0.45 -55.56
CA VAL A 832 28.72 -1.40 -56.56
C VAL A 832 29.80 -2.43 -56.91
N ILE A 833 29.55 -3.70 -56.58
CA ILE A 833 30.24 -4.85 -57.18
C ILE A 833 29.20 -5.64 -57.96
N GLN A 834 29.31 -5.60 -59.30
CA GLN A 834 28.54 -6.45 -60.20
C GLN A 834 29.12 -7.87 -60.20
N PRO A 835 28.27 -8.91 -60.13
CA PRO A 835 28.56 -10.21 -60.74
C PRO A 835 27.87 -10.31 -62.10
N GLN A 836 28.58 -10.88 -63.07
CA GLN A 836 28.11 -11.06 -64.45
C GLN A 836 26.95 -12.07 -64.53
N ARG A 837 26.15 -11.97 -65.61
CA ARG A 837 25.29 -13.07 -66.06
C ARG A 837 26.15 -14.32 -66.32
N PRO A 838 25.57 -15.51 -66.11
CA PRO A 838 25.52 -16.42 -67.25
C PRO A 838 24.09 -16.89 -67.56
N ASP A 839 23.80 -17.01 -68.86
CA ASP A 839 22.65 -17.76 -69.37
C ASP A 839 22.80 -19.27 -69.07
N GLY A 840 21.69 -20.00 -68.98
CA GLY A 840 21.72 -21.46 -69.06
C GLY A 840 20.79 -22.19 -68.09
N PRO A 841 20.21 -23.33 -68.49
CA PRO A 841 18.94 -23.79 -67.92
C PRO A 841 19.12 -24.68 -66.67
N ARG A 842 18.21 -24.52 -65.69
CA ARG A 842 17.94 -25.56 -64.69
C ARG A 842 16.68 -26.33 -65.04
N PHE A 843 16.82 -27.65 -65.02
CA PHE A 843 15.81 -28.61 -65.45
C PHE A 843 14.62 -28.69 -64.49
N THR A 844 13.48 -29.15 -65.03
CA THR A 844 12.22 -29.38 -64.32
C THR A 844 12.26 -30.61 -63.40
N GLY A 845 11.51 -30.56 -62.29
CA GLY A 845 11.37 -31.70 -61.38
C GLY A 845 10.12 -31.66 -60.49
N GLY A 846 8.92 -31.54 -61.09
CA GLY A 846 7.60 -31.77 -60.45
C GLY A 846 7.17 -30.76 -59.35
N GLY A 847 6.00 -30.12 -59.43
CA GLY A 847 4.96 -30.10 -60.46
C GLY A 847 3.83 -29.14 -60.07
N PHE A 848 3.03 -28.72 -61.06
CA PHE A 848 1.86 -27.83 -60.95
C PHE A 848 2.08 -26.36 -60.61
N SER A 849 2.28 -25.59 -61.68
CA SER A 849 2.02 -24.16 -61.79
C SER A 849 0.56 -23.84 -62.15
N PHE A 850 0.21 -22.57 -61.89
CA PHE A 850 -0.85 -21.72 -62.48
C PHE A 850 -2.17 -21.64 -61.70
N LYS A 851 -2.87 -20.48 -61.63
CA LYS A 851 -2.79 -19.26 -62.47
C LYS A 851 -3.24 -18.03 -61.66
N GLN A 852 -2.76 -16.84 -62.01
CA GLN A 852 -3.48 -15.59 -61.68
C GLN A 852 -4.87 -15.63 -62.35
N HIS A 853 -5.90 -15.12 -61.69
CA HIS A 853 -6.98 -14.38 -62.34
C HIS A 853 -7.34 -13.18 -61.46
N ASN A 854 -7.51 -12.03 -62.10
CA ASN A 854 -7.77 -10.76 -61.46
C ASN A 854 -9.01 -10.13 -62.12
N ARG A 855 -9.79 -9.40 -61.33
CA ARG A 855 -10.89 -8.49 -61.75
C ARG A 855 -12.20 -9.08 -62.35
N MET A 856 -13.24 -8.87 -61.54
CA MET A 856 -14.37 -7.95 -61.80
C MET A 856 -15.73 -8.47 -62.30
N THR A 857 -16.74 -7.82 -61.69
CA THR A 857 -18.05 -7.38 -62.20
C THR A 857 -19.23 -8.36 -62.31
N LEU A 858 -20.19 -8.09 -61.41
CA LEU A 858 -21.61 -7.79 -61.67
C LEU A 858 -22.66 -8.92 -61.76
N GLN A 859 -23.81 -8.56 -61.16
CA GLN A 859 -25.19 -9.00 -61.39
C GLN A 859 -25.68 -10.36 -60.85
N ALA A 860 -26.30 -10.25 -59.66
CA ALA A 860 -27.76 -10.33 -59.46
C ALA A 860 -28.49 -11.68 -59.50
N LEU A 861 -29.66 -11.66 -58.84
CA LEU A 861 -30.67 -12.71 -58.66
C LEU A 861 -30.20 -13.85 -57.74
N GLU A 862 -30.81 -14.15 -56.58
CA GLU A 862 -32.21 -14.26 -56.12
C GLU A 862 -32.59 -15.72 -55.88
N GLN A 863 -33.33 -15.93 -54.79
CA GLN A 863 -34.25 -17.04 -54.50
C GLN A 863 -33.68 -18.45 -54.16
N GLN A 864 -34.05 -18.86 -52.94
CA GLN A 864 -34.55 -20.19 -52.54
C GLN A 864 -33.66 -21.43 -52.69
N SER A 865 -33.05 -21.84 -51.57
CA SER A 865 -33.60 -22.94 -50.75
C SER A 865 -33.20 -22.80 -49.28
#